data_AF-A0A7S2GDA4-F1
#
_entry.id   AF-A0A7S2GDA4-F1
#
_cell.length_a   1.000
_cell.length_b   1.000
_cell.length_c   1.000
_cell.angle_alpha   90.00
_cell.angle_beta   90.00
_cell.angle_gamma   90.00
#
_symmetry.space_group_name_H-M   'P 1'
#
loop_
_entity.id
_entity.type
_entity.pdbx_description
1 polymer ?
#
loop_
_entity_poly.entity_id
_entity_poly.type
_entity_poly.pdbx_seq_one_letter_code
_entity_poly.pdbx_strand_id
1 'polypeptide(L)'
;RNWVINGAKLEAKFGIAKVKLINDFVANGYGLLTLDEKKECVTLQEAPKVEGAPIACVGAGTGLGECFSTSTDAGTPYETYASEGGHGDWAPRSALEVELLEFMKSKFGGKHRVSVERVISGPGLATMYEFFSGKFPSKVVPEVHAAIEAAGEMKGKFISKHSQKVVGMAHCELCKLTMDTFAAAYGAEAGVAALKWIPLGGLYIAGGLTPKNLSLLRGDDSAFMQAFRDKGRLSPLIRRVPVYAVLAEDIGQRGAHLVAFRLIKASLPTAQPKDLPMVNKFFNMLKQNAVAASPPLESEALVLVGDVGGTNSRLQMYAVPAGAFLMSGEKAPGTLVHEAQYLNGDFEDFDQIVETFLAECKGVPAAACLAVAGPVEKNAVNFTNRNWVINGAKLEAKFGIAKVKLINDFVANGYGLLTLDEKKECVTLQEAPKVEGAPIACVGAGTGLGECFSTSTDAGTPYETYASEGGHGDWAPRSALEVELLEFMKSKFGGKHRVSVERVISGPGLATMYEFFSGKFPSKVVPEVHAAIEAAGEMKGKFISKHSQKVVGMAHCELCKLTMDTFAAAYGAEAGVAALKWIPLGGLYIAGGLTPKNLSLLRGDDSAFMQAFRDKGRLSPLIRRVPVYAVLAEDIGQRGAHLVAFRLIKASLPTAQPKDLPMVNKFFNMLKQNAVAASPPLESEALVLVGDVGGTNSRLQMYAVPAGAFLMSGEKAPGTLVHEAQYLNGDFEDFDQIVETFLAECKGVPAAACLAVAGPVEKNAVNFTNRNWVING
;
A
#
# COMPACT_ATOMS: atom_id res chain seq x y z
N ARG A 1 5.73 -1.68 -27.86
CA ARG A 1 6.59 -1.15 -28.94
C ARG A 1 7.94 -0.79 -28.35
N ASN A 2 9.01 -0.71 -29.13
CA ASN A 2 10.35 -0.40 -28.62
C ASN A 2 10.56 1.11 -28.40
N TRP A 3 9.68 1.74 -27.61
CA TRP A 3 9.73 3.17 -27.34
C TRP A 3 10.39 3.45 -26.00
N VAL A 4 11.16 4.53 -25.94
CA VAL A 4 11.63 5.13 -24.69
C VAL A 4 11.12 6.56 -24.66
N ILE A 5 10.30 6.89 -23.66
CA ILE A 5 9.79 8.24 -23.47
C ILE A 5 10.54 8.83 -22.28
N ASN A 6 11.10 10.03 -22.45
CA ASN A 6 11.86 10.72 -21.42
C ASN A 6 11.39 12.17 -21.34
N GLY A 7 10.89 12.57 -20.17
CA GLY A 7 10.33 13.91 -19.97
C GLY A 7 11.35 15.02 -20.25
N ALA A 8 12.59 14.89 -19.82
CA ALA A 8 13.63 15.90 -20.08
C ALA A 8 13.98 16.02 -21.57
N LYS A 9 13.93 14.90 -22.32
CA LYS A 9 14.09 14.92 -23.78
C LYS A 9 12.93 15.68 -24.44
N LEU A 10 11.70 15.47 -23.97
CA LEU A 10 10.52 16.18 -24.47
C LEU A 10 10.56 17.69 -24.11
N GLU A 11 10.99 18.04 -22.89
CA GLU A 11 11.23 19.44 -22.47
C GLU A 11 12.19 20.12 -23.46
N ALA A 12 13.35 19.52 -23.71
CA ALA A 12 14.37 20.08 -24.59
C ALA A 12 13.94 20.14 -26.06
N LYS A 13 13.27 19.11 -26.59
CA LYS A 13 12.89 19.01 -28.00
C LYS A 13 11.74 19.97 -28.36
N PHE A 14 10.76 20.11 -27.48
CA PHE A 14 9.52 20.84 -27.78
C PHE A 14 9.39 22.18 -27.04
N GLY A 15 10.39 22.57 -26.23
CA GLY A 15 10.38 23.85 -25.51
C GLY A 15 9.37 23.90 -24.36
N ILE A 16 8.95 22.74 -23.85
CA ILE A 16 8.00 22.63 -22.73
C ILE A 16 8.77 22.91 -21.44
N ALA A 17 8.32 23.85 -20.60
CA ALA A 17 9.08 24.23 -19.41
C ALA A 17 9.19 23.08 -18.39
N LYS A 18 8.14 22.26 -18.27
CA LYS A 18 8.16 21.06 -17.44
C LYS A 18 7.33 19.92 -18.00
N VAL A 19 7.90 18.73 -18.07
CA VAL A 19 7.19 17.49 -18.45
C VAL A 19 7.28 16.51 -17.28
N LYS A 20 6.15 15.95 -16.85
CA LYS A 20 6.11 14.86 -15.85
C LYS A 20 5.44 13.63 -16.42
N LEU A 21 6.16 12.52 -16.45
CA LEU A 21 5.61 11.20 -16.68
C LEU A 21 5.10 10.65 -15.35
N ILE A 22 3.90 10.07 -15.37
CA ILE A 22 3.32 9.35 -14.24
C ILE A 22 2.77 8.02 -14.72
N ASN A 23 2.71 7.03 -13.84
CA ASN A 23 2.01 5.79 -14.15
C ASN A 23 0.52 6.07 -14.43
N ASP A 24 -0.08 5.31 -15.34
CA ASP A 24 -1.49 5.40 -15.73
C ASP A 24 -2.46 5.28 -14.55
N PHE A 25 -2.21 4.40 -13.60
CA PHE A 25 -3.01 4.29 -12.39
C PHE A 25 -2.72 5.38 -11.36
N VAL A 26 -1.52 5.97 -11.34
CA VAL A 26 -1.28 7.22 -10.59
C VAL A 26 -2.16 8.34 -11.15
N ALA A 27 -2.28 8.43 -12.48
CA ALA A 27 -3.20 9.37 -13.11
C ALA A 27 -4.64 9.07 -12.71
N ASN A 28 -5.09 7.81 -12.73
CA ASN A 28 -6.42 7.44 -12.23
C ASN A 28 -6.65 7.88 -10.78
N GLY A 29 -5.68 7.68 -9.88
CA GLY A 29 -5.81 8.05 -8.46
C GLY A 29 -5.97 9.56 -8.26
N TYR A 30 -5.21 10.39 -8.98
CA TYR A 30 -5.46 11.84 -9.00
C TYR A 30 -6.82 12.19 -9.63
N GLY A 31 -7.26 11.44 -10.63
CA GLY A 31 -8.57 11.57 -11.26
C GLY A 31 -9.73 11.31 -10.30
N LEU A 32 -9.58 10.36 -9.37
CA LEU A 32 -10.58 10.05 -8.35
C LEU A 32 -10.93 11.27 -7.48
N LEU A 33 -9.95 12.14 -7.25
CA LEU A 33 -10.12 13.38 -6.47
C LEU A 33 -11.07 14.39 -7.14
N THR A 34 -11.46 14.15 -8.39
CA THR A 34 -12.30 15.05 -9.20
C THR A 34 -13.71 14.50 -9.46
N LEU A 35 -14.02 13.32 -8.90
CA LEU A 35 -15.28 12.63 -9.15
C LEU A 35 -16.45 13.29 -8.43
N ASP A 36 -17.54 13.54 -9.15
CA ASP A 36 -18.86 13.73 -8.54
C ASP A 36 -19.45 12.34 -8.27
N GLU A 37 -19.21 11.80 -7.08
CA GLU A 37 -19.57 10.42 -6.72
C GLU A 37 -21.07 10.13 -6.87
N LYS A 38 -21.93 11.14 -6.77
CA LYS A 38 -23.38 10.97 -6.94
C LYS A 38 -23.77 10.73 -8.38
N LYS A 39 -22.96 11.20 -9.34
CA LYS A 39 -23.26 11.13 -10.79
C LYS A 39 -22.34 10.16 -11.53
N GLU A 40 -21.11 10.01 -11.05
CA GLU A 40 -20.03 9.33 -11.75
C GLU A 40 -19.63 8.01 -11.07
N CYS A 41 -20.31 7.61 -9.99
CA CYS A 41 -20.08 6.35 -9.30
C CYS A 41 -21.38 5.60 -8.99
N VAL A 42 -21.26 4.29 -8.79
CA VAL A 42 -22.28 3.44 -8.16
C VAL A 42 -21.73 2.93 -6.84
N THR A 43 -22.41 3.20 -5.74
CA THR A 43 -22.04 2.62 -4.45
C THR A 43 -22.21 1.09 -4.47
N LEU A 44 -21.13 0.37 -4.18
CA LEU A 44 -21.11 -1.08 -3.97
C LEU A 44 -21.23 -1.43 -2.48
N GLN A 45 -20.64 -0.61 -1.61
CA GLN A 45 -20.75 -0.72 -0.15
C GLN A 45 -20.81 0.67 0.47
N GLU A 46 -21.92 0.96 1.14
CA GLU A 46 -22.12 2.20 1.88
C GLU A 46 -21.39 2.15 3.22
N ALA A 47 -20.56 3.16 3.49
CA ALA A 47 -19.92 3.37 4.78
C ALA A 47 -19.49 4.84 4.92
N PRO A 48 -19.42 5.39 6.14
CA PRO A 48 -18.97 6.75 6.34
C PRO A 48 -17.49 6.88 5.98
N LYS A 49 -17.17 7.90 5.16
CA LYS A 49 -15.78 8.25 4.87
C LYS A 49 -15.09 8.83 6.09
N VAL A 50 -13.80 8.53 6.22
CA VAL A 50 -12.91 9.17 7.20
C VAL A 50 -12.04 10.18 6.47
N GLU A 51 -12.15 11.44 6.84
CA GLU A 51 -11.34 12.52 6.26
C GLU A 51 -9.86 12.30 6.53
N GLY A 52 -9.02 12.53 5.51
CA GLY A 52 -7.57 12.31 5.57
C GLY A 52 -7.12 10.85 5.58
N ALA A 53 -8.03 9.88 5.69
CA ALA A 53 -7.68 8.47 5.60
C ALA A 53 -7.31 8.08 4.16
N PRO A 54 -6.49 7.04 3.95
CA PRO A 54 -6.10 6.62 2.61
C PRO A 54 -7.31 6.39 1.68
N ILE A 55 -7.08 6.60 0.39
CA ILE A 55 -7.95 6.17 -0.70
C ILE A 55 -7.21 5.19 -1.59
N ALA A 56 -7.91 4.31 -2.28
CA ALA A 56 -7.29 3.35 -3.18
C ALA A 56 -8.13 3.08 -4.43
N CYS A 57 -7.47 2.69 -5.50
CA CYS A 57 -8.09 2.31 -6.77
C CYS A 57 -7.64 0.91 -7.17
N VAL A 58 -8.58 0.07 -7.59
CA VAL A 58 -8.28 -1.23 -8.22
C VAL A 58 -9.08 -1.32 -9.50
N GLY A 59 -8.42 -1.44 -10.65
CA GLY A 59 -9.10 -1.34 -11.94
C GLY A 59 -8.74 -2.46 -12.91
N ALA A 60 -9.76 -3.22 -13.32
CA ALA A 60 -9.62 -4.29 -14.30
C ALA A 60 -9.92 -3.78 -15.73
N GLY A 61 -9.06 -4.16 -16.67
CA GLY A 61 -9.14 -3.78 -18.08
C GLY A 61 -8.41 -4.81 -18.96
N THR A 62 -7.48 -4.32 -19.78
CA THR A 62 -6.50 -5.17 -20.49
C THR A 62 -5.51 -5.82 -19.53
N GLY A 63 -5.21 -5.16 -18.41
CA GLY A 63 -4.50 -5.69 -17.24
C GLY A 63 -5.26 -5.40 -15.95
N LEU A 64 -4.55 -5.43 -14.82
CA LEU A 64 -5.08 -5.05 -13.50
C LEU A 64 -4.15 -4.01 -12.90
N GLY A 65 -4.59 -2.76 -12.88
CA GLY A 65 -3.83 -1.68 -12.25
C GLY A 65 -4.37 -1.33 -10.88
N GLU A 66 -3.48 -0.80 -10.04
CA GLU A 66 -3.78 -0.38 -8.70
C GLU A 66 -3.02 0.89 -8.34
N CYS A 67 -3.60 1.69 -7.45
CA CYS A 67 -2.89 2.80 -6.82
C CYS A 67 -3.50 3.09 -5.45
N PHE A 68 -2.77 3.85 -4.65
CA PHE A 68 -3.26 4.37 -3.39
C PHE A 68 -2.84 5.82 -3.25
N SER A 69 -3.63 6.59 -2.52
CA SER A 69 -3.30 7.97 -2.20
C SER A 69 -3.40 8.21 -0.71
N THR A 70 -2.45 8.96 -0.18
CA THR A 70 -2.40 9.33 1.23
C THR A 70 -2.39 10.84 1.40
N SER A 71 -2.83 11.30 2.57
CA SER A 71 -2.82 12.70 2.95
C SER A 71 -2.17 12.80 4.33
N THR A 72 -1.31 13.80 4.55
CA THR A 72 -0.53 13.91 5.79
C THR A 72 -1.42 14.25 6.99
N ASP A 73 -2.47 15.04 6.79
CA ASP A 73 -3.46 15.43 7.79
C ASP A 73 -4.83 15.70 7.14
N ALA A 74 -5.88 15.83 7.96
CA ALA A 74 -7.18 16.29 7.48
C ALA A 74 -7.06 17.66 6.79
N GLY A 75 -7.65 17.78 5.60
CA GLY A 75 -7.58 18.99 4.79
C GLY A 75 -6.31 19.16 3.94
N THR A 76 -5.29 18.28 4.06
CA THR A 76 -4.14 18.32 3.14
C THR A 76 -4.44 17.60 1.81
N PRO A 77 -3.86 18.04 0.67
CA PRO A 77 -4.04 17.36 -0.60
C PRO A 77 -3.55 15.91 -0.56
N TYR A 78 -4.26 15.03 -1.25
CA TYR A 78 -3.78 13.67 -1.46
C TYR A 78 -2.64 13.64 -2.47
N GLU A 79 -1.61 12.87 -2.13
CA GLU A 79 -0.57 12.43 -3.06
C GLU A 79 -0.80 10.97 -3.43
N THR A 80 -0.66 10.66 -4.71
CA THR A 80 -0.97 9.34 -5.27
C THR A 80 0.31 8.60 -5.59
N TYR A 81 0.38 7.34 -5.17
CA TYR A 81 1.52 6.46 -5.34
C TYR A 81 1.16 5.29 -6.25
N ALA A 82 2.11 4.91 -7.09
CA ALA A 82 1.96 3.77 -7.99
C ALA A 82 1.92 2.46 -7.20
N SER A 83 1.18 1.49 -7.72
CA SER A 83 1.18 0.12 -7.22
C SER A 83 1.24 -0.86 -8.39
N GLU A 84 2.06 -1.89 -8.25
CA GLU A 84 2.10 -3.05 -9.16
C GLU A 84 1.40 -4.25 -8.51
N GLY A 85 0.49 -4.01 -7.57
CA GLY A 85 -0.16 -5.03 -6.75
C GLY A 85 -0.92 -6.09 -7.54
N GLY A 86 -1.41 -5.76 -8.75
CA GLY A 86 -1.99 -6.73 -9.68
C GLY A 86 -0.99 -7.82 -10.14
N HIS A 87 0.32 -7.61 -9.93
CA HIS A 87 1.34 -8.63 -10.15
C HIS A 87 1.58 -9.57 -8.96
N GLY A 88 0.87 -9.38 -7.84
CA GLY A 88 0.91 -10.25 -6.67
C GLY A 88 0.51 -11.70 -6.98
N ASP A 89 0.67 -12.59 -6.01
CA ASP A 89 0.40 -14.03 -6.19
C ASP A 89 -1.11 -14.29 -6.06
N TRP A 90 -1.73 -14.90 -7.07
CA TRP A 90 -3.15 -15.24 -7.02
C TRP A 90 -3.40 -16.43 -6.09
N ALA A 91 -4.29 -16.25 -5.11
CA ALA A 91 -4.69 -17.28 -4.16
C ALA A 91 -6.00 -17.97 -4.62
N PRO A 92 -6.00 -19.28 -4.91
CA PRO A 92 -7.20 -20.01 -5.31
C PRO A 92 -8.11 -20.27 -4.11
N ARG A 93 -9.42 -20.11 -4.31
CA ARG A 93 -10.44 -20.15 -3.25
C ARG A 93 -11.36 -21.37 -3.31
N SER A 94 -11.21 -22.21 -4.32
CA SER A 94 -11.95 -23.45 -4.53
C SER A 94 -11.08 -24.53 -5.17
N ALA A 95 -11.51 -25.80 -5.08
CA ALA A 95 -10.80 -26.89 -5.76
C ALA A 95 -10.70 -26.67 -7.28
N LEU A 96 -11.76 -26.12 -7.88
CA LEU A 96 -11.77 -25.76 -9.30
C LEU A 96 -10.75 -24.66 -9.62
N GLU A 97 -10.58 -23.68 -8.73
CA GLU A 97 -9.57 -22.63 -8.87
C GLU A 97 -8.14 -23.14 -8.67
N VAL A 98 -7.93 -24.15 -7.82
CA VAL A 98 -6.63 -24.83 -7.70
C VAL A 98 -6.26 -25.50 -9.02
N GLU A 99 -7.21 -26.19 -9.66
CA GLU A 99 -6.96 -26.77 -10.98
C GLU A 99 -6.70 -25.70 -12.05
N LEU A 100 -7.42 -24.58 -12.01
CA LEU A 100 -7.18 -23.43 -12.88
C LEU A 100 -5.79 -22.82 -12.66
N LEU A 101 -5.34 -22.73 -11.40
CA LEU A 101 -3.99 -22.26 -11.05
C LEU A 101 -2.93 -23.14 -11.72
N GLU A 102 -3.04 -24.46 -11.63
CA GLU A 102 -2.10 -25.40 -12.24
C GLU A 102 -2.13 -25.34 -13.78
N PHE A 103 -3.33 -25.22 -14.37
CA PHE A 103 -3.47 -24.96 -15.80
C PHE A 103 -2.75 -23.68 -16.23
N MET A 104 -2.96 -22.58 -15.52
CA MET A 104 -2.33 -21.29 -15.84
C MET A 104 -0.80 -21.32 -15.60
N LYS A 105 -0.31 -22.01 -14.57
CA LYS A 105 1.12 -22.25 -14.36
C LYS A 105 1.74 -22.94 -15.57
N SER A 106 1.13 -24.04 -16.03
CA SER A 106 1.57 -24.76 -17.22
C SER A 106 1.53 -23.88 -18.47
N LYS A 107 0.40 -23.21 -18.74
CA LYS A 107 0.19 -22.37 -19.92
C LYS A 107 1.19 -21.22 -20.03
N PHE A 108 1.55 -20.60 -18.91
CA PHE A 108 2.43 -19.44 -18.89
C PHE A 108 3.87 -19.75 -18.45
N GLY A 109 4.24 -21.03 -18.34
CA GLY A 109 5.57 -21.44 -17.88
C GLY A 109 5.92 -20.99 -16.46
N GLY A 110 4.91 -20.74 -15.61
CA GLY A 110 5.09 -20.35 -14.22
C GLY A 110 5.42 -21.55 -13.35
N LYS A 111 6.53 -21.50 -12.61
CA LYS A 111 6.95 -22.61 -11.74
C LYS A 111 6.18 -22.66 -10.42
N HIS A 112 5.92 -21.48 -9.82
CA HIS A 112 5.41 -21.38 -8.45
C HIS A 112 4.12 -20.59 -8.32
N ARG A 113 3.86 -19.65 -9.22
CA ARG A 113 2.80 -18.65 -9.07
C ARG A 113 2.14 -18.28 -10.39
N VAL A 114 0.96 -17.68 -10.28
CA VAL A 114 0.28 -16.94 -11.34
C VAL A 114 -0.02 -15.56 -10.77
N SER A 115 0.21 -14.50 -11.56
CA SER A 115 -0.12 -13.15 -11.10
C SER A 115 -1.63 -12.93 -11.07
N VAL A 116 -2.10 -12.14 -10.13
CA VAL A 116 -3.52 -11.76 -10.03
C VAL A 116 -4.05 -11.17 -11.35
N GLU A 117 -3.27 -10.32 -12.03
CA GLU A 117 -3.60 -9.76 -13.35
C GLU A 117 -3.87 -10.83 -14.43
N ARG A 118 -3.19 -11.98 -14.37
CA ARG A 118 -3.41 -13.07 -15.35
C ARG A 118 -4.78 -13.72 -15.19
N VAL A 119 -5.42 -13.51 -14.05
CA VAL A 119 -6.78 -13.96 -13.76
C VAL A 119 -7.77 -12.81 -13.98
N ILE A 120 -7.48 -11.64 -13.40
CA ILE A 120 -8.37 -10.47 -13.43
C ILE A 120 -7.95 -9.53 -14.58
N SER A 121 -8.25 -9.94 -15.81
CA SER A 121 -8.08 -9.10 -16.99
C SER A 121 -8.89 -9.64 -18.16
N GLY A 122 -9.03 -8.85 -19.23
CA GLY A 122 -9.60 -9.31 -20.50
C GLY A 122 -8.96 -10.61 -21.02
N PRO A 123 -7.62 -10.70 -21.11
CA PRO A 123 -6.92 -11.95 -21.43
C PRO A 123 -7.11 -13.07 -20.39
N GLY A 124 -7.25 -12.73 -19.11
CA GLY A 124 -7.55 -13.69 -18.04
C GLY A 124 -8.90 -14.38 -18.24
N LEU A 125 -9.94 -13.63 -18.65
CA LEU A 125 -11.24 -14.20 -19.02
C LEU A 125 -11.13 -15.24 -20.13
N ALA A 126 -10.36 -14.93 -21.18
CA ALA A 126 -10.14 -15.86 -22.29
C ALA A 126 -9.47 -17.15 -21.82
N THR A 127 -8.45 -17.03 -20.96
CA THR A 127 -7.70 -18.17 -20.40
C THR A 127 -8.58 -19.03 -19.50
N MET A 128 -9.45 -18.41 -18.68
CA MET A 128 -10.42 -19.13 -17.85
C MET A 128 -11.45 -19.90 -18.69
N TYR A 129 -11.98 -19.27 -19.74
CA TYR A 129 -12.92 -19.94 -20.64
C TYR A 129 -12.28 -21.12 -21.38
N GLU A 130 -11.03 -20.99 -21.82
CA GLU A 130 -10.26 -22.09 -22.42
C GLU A 130 -10.15 -23.27 -21.44
N PHE A 131 -9.78 -23.01 -20.19
CA PHE A 131 -9.74 -24.04 -19.16
C PHE A 131 -11.11 -24.71 -18.95
N PHE A 132 -12.18 -23.93 -18.78
CA PHE A 132 -13.50 -24.48 -18.50
C PHE A 132 -14.11 -25.23 -19.69
N SER A 133 -13.88 -24.78 -20.93
CA SER A 133 -14.32 -25.49 -22.13
C SER A 133 -13.58 -26.80 -22.34
N GLY A 134 -12.27 -26.85 -22.03
CA GLY A 134 -11.51 -28.10 -22.02
C GLY A 134 -11.95 -29.06 -20.90
N LYS A 135 -12.23 -28.54 -19.70
CA LYS A 135 -12.65 -29.34 -18.54
C LYS A 135 -14.09 -29.84 -18.63
N PHE A 136 -14.98 -29.08 -19.27
CA PHE A 136 -16.41 -29.40 -19.39
C PHE A 136 -16.88 -29.38 -20.86
N PRO A 137 -16.37 -30.27 -21.72
CA PRO A 137 -16.66 -30.24 -23.16
C PRO A 137 -18.15 -30.41 -23.48
N SER A 138 -18.90 -31.13 -22.64
CA SER A 138 -20.36 -31.32 -22.79
C SER A 138 -21.19 -30.06 -22.53
N LYS A 139 -20.61 -29.01 -21.94
CA LYS A 139 -21.26 -27.72 -21.67
C LYS A 139 -20.93 -26.65 -22.71
N VAL A 140 -20.13 -26.98 -23.72
CA VAL A 140 -19.75 -26.06 -24.78
C VAL A 140 -20.94 -25.83 -25.71
N VAL A 141 -21.29 -24.56 -25.92
CA VAL A 141 -22.27 -24.14 -26.93
C VAL A 141 -21.51 -23.84 -28.23
N PRO A 142 -21.63 -24.67 -29.30
CA PRO A 142 -20.72 -24.64 -30.44
C PRO A 142 -20.62 -23.27 -31.14
N GLU A 143 -21.75 -22.61 -31.37
CA GLU A 143 -21.82 -21.31 -32.04
C GLU A 143 -21.19 -20.19 -31.20
N VAL A 144 -21.36 -20.24 -29.87
CA VAL A 144 -20.73 -19.28 -28.95
C VAL A 144 -19.23 -19.54 -28.87
N HIS A 145 -18.82 -20.81 -28.80
CA HIS A 145 -17.41 -21.19 -28.76
C HIS A 145 -16.67 -20.76 -30.02
N ALA A 146 -17.24 -21.00 -31.21
CA ALA A 146 -16.68 -20.54 -32.48
C ALA A 146 -16.54 -19.01 -32.53
N ALA A 147 -17.54 -18.27 -32.04
CA ALA A 147 -17.49 -16.81 -31.97
C ALA A 147 -16.40 -16.29 -31.02
N ILE A 148 -16.22 -16.94 -29.86
CA ILE A 148 -15.14 -16.61 -28.92
C ILE A 148 -13.79 -16.90 -29.57
N GLU A 149 -13.58 -18.06 -30.17
CA GLU A 149 -12.31 -18.39 -30.81
C GLU A 149 -11.93 -17.43 -31.94
N ALA A 150 -12.91 -16.97 -32.72
CA ALA A 150 -12.71 -15.97 -33.77
C ALA A 150 -12.47 -14.54 -33.26
N ALA A 151 -12.72 -14.24 -31.98
CA ALA A 151 -12.73 -12.87 -31.46
C ALA A 151 -11.33 -12.28 -31.15
N GLY A 152 -10.25 -13.07 -31.24
CA GLY A 152 -8.90 -12.59 -30.95
C GLY A 152 -8.78 -11.93 -29.57
N GLU A 153 -8.26 -10.70 -29.50
CA GLU A 153 -8.14 -9.92 -28.25
C GLU A 153 -9.49 -9.55 -27.61
N MET A 154 -10.59 -9.62 -28.37
CA MET A 154 -11.93 -9.29 -27.91
C MET A 154 -12.67 -10.45 -27.23
N LYS A 155 -12.02 -11.63 -27.07
CA LYS A 155 -12.57 -12.82 -26.40
C LYS A 155 -13.31 -12.49 -25.10
N GLY A 156 -12.69 -11.72 -24.20
CA GLY A 156 -13.29 -11.33 -22.92
C GLY A 156 -14.63 -10.59 -23.06
N LYS A 157 -14.79 -9.76 -24.10
CA LYS A 157 -16.04 -9.04 -24.38
C LYS A 157 -17.15 -10.00 -24.80
N PHE A 158 -16.84 -10.99 -25.63
CA PHE A 158 -17.82 -12.01 -26.05
C PHE A 158 -18.22 -12.91 -24.89
N ILE A 159 -17.25 -13.32 -24.05
CA ILE A 159 -17.52 -14.10 -22.83
C ILE A 159 -18.48 -13.35 -21.92
N SER A 160 -18.19 -12.08 -21.59
CA SER A 160 -19.07 -11.24 -20.77
C SER A 160 -20.48 -11.13 -21.37
N LYS A 161 -20.59 -10.89 -22.69
CA LYS A 161 -21.87 -10.76 -23.39
C LYS A 161 -22.73 -12.03 -23.33
N HIS A 162 -22.13 -13.21 -23.52
CA HIS A 162 -22.85 -14.50 -23.52
C HIS A 162 -23.07 -15.09 -22.10
N SER A 163 -22.43 -14.51 -21.08
CA SER A 163 -22.67 -14.86 -19.67
C SER A 163 -24.05 -14.38 -19.16
N GLN A 164 -24.61 -13.36 -19.80
CA GLN A 164 -25.90 -12.77 -19.44
C GLN A 164 -27.03 -13.47 -20.19
N LYS A 165 -28.21 -13.55 -19.58
CA LYS A 165 -29.42 -14.02 -20.25
C LYS A 165 -30.06 -12.85 -21.01
N VAL A 166 -29.60 -12.65 -22.25
CA VAL A 166 -30.12 -11.60 -23.14
C VAL A 166 -31.06 -12.21 -24.18
N VAL A 167 -32.24 -11.61 -24.36
CA VAL A 167 -33.23 -12.04 -25.35
C VAL A 167 -32.61 -12.01 -26.76
N GLY A 168 -32.75 -13.11 -27.51
CA GLY A 168 -32.21 -13.22 -28.88
C GLY A 168 -30.72 -13.59 -28.95
N MET A 169 -30.08 -13.92 -27.81
CA MET A 169 -28.71 -14.41 -27.77
C MET A 169 -28.61 -15.76 -27.05
N ALA A 170 -27.74 -16.64 -27.56
CA ALA A 170 -27.44 -17.91 -26.90
C ALA A 170 -26.75 -17.65 -25.55
N HIS A 171 -27.36 -18.15 -24.47
CA HIS A 171 -26.77 -18.15 -23.13
C HIS A 171 -25.74 -19.28 -23.02
N CYS A 172 -24.56 -18.97 -22.47
CA CYS A 172 -23.48 -19.94 -22.28
C CYS A 172 -23.14 -20.08 -20.80
N GLU A 173 -23.43 -21.26 -20.23
CA GLU A 173 -23.14 -21.58 -18.83
C GLU A 173 -21.64 -21.53 -18.52
N LEU A 174 -20.77 -21.87 -19.49
CA LEU A 174 -19.33 -21.72 -19.32
C LEU A 174 -18.89 -20.26 -19.30
N CYS A 175 -19.51 -19.39 -20.11
CA CYS A 175 -19.26 -17.96 -20.02
C CYS A 175 -19.70 -17.40 -18.67
N LYS A 176 -20.84 -17.87 -18.14
CA LYS A 176 -21.29 -17.51 -16.79
C LYS A 176 -20.30 -17.97 -15.71
N LEU A 177 -19.85 -19.22 -15.75
CA LEU A 177 -18.85 -19.74 -14.82
C LEU A 177 -17.54 -18.92 -14.88
N THR A 178 -17.09 -18.53 -16.08
CA THR A 178 -15.94 -17.65 -16.26
C THR A 178 -16.13 -16.30 -15.59
N MET A 179 -17.28 -15.64 -15.81
CA MET A 179 -17.55 -14.32 -15.25
C MET A 179 -17.75 -14.35 -13.73
N ASP A 180 -18.39 -15.40 -13.19
CA ASP A 180 -18.55 -15.58 -11.74
C ASP A 180 -17.20 -15.82 -11.05
N THR A 181 -16.33 -16.66 -11.65
CA THR A 181 -14.97 -16.92 -11.16
C THR A 181 -14.12 -15.66 -11.21
N PHE A 182 -14.19 -14.90 -12.31
CA PHE A 182 -13.53 -13.60 -12.44
C PHE A 182 -14.00 -12.61 -11.37
N ALA A 183 -15.31 -12.50 -11.14
CA ALA A 183 -15.88 -11.58 -10.16
C ALA A 183 -15.46 -11.95 -8.73
N ALA A 184 -15.44 -13.25 -8.39
CA ALA A 184 -14.96 -13.73 -7.10
C ALA A 184 -13.47 -13.42 -6.90
N ALA A 185 -12.62 -13.69 -7.90
CA ALA A 185 -11.20 -13.34 -7.83
C ALA A 185 -11.00 -11.83 -7.68
N TYR A 186 -11.78 -11.02 -8.41
CA TYR A 186 -11.71 -9.56 -8.33
C TYR A 186 -12.14 -9.02 -6.98
N GLY A 187 -13.22 -9.56 -6.41
CA GLY A 187 -13.63 -9.23 -5.05
C GLY A 187 -12.58 -9.60 -4.02
N ALA A 188 -11.99 -10.80 -4.15
CA ALA A 188 -10.94 -11.26 -3.25
C ALA A 188 -9.75 -10.30 -3.24
N GLU A 189 -9.24 -9.92 -4.42
CA GLU A 189 -8.14 -8.98 -4.57
C GLU A 189 -8.48 -7.58 -4.06
N ALA A 190 -9.65 -7.03 -4.42
CA ALA A 190 -10.10 -5.74 -3.90
C ALA A 190 -10.16 -5.74 -2.36
N GLY A 191 -10.51 -6.87 -1.75
CA GLY A 191 -10.48 -7.04 -0.31
C GLY A 191 -9.06 -7.13 0.26
N VAL A 192 -8.10 -7.72 -0.46
CA VAL A 192 -6.68 -7.72 -0.08
C VAL A 192 -6.10 -6.31 -0.17
N ALA A 193 -6.39 -5.58 -1.25
CA ALA A 193 -6.09 -4.15 -1.38
C ALA A 193 -6.67 -3.33 -0.21
N ALA A 194 -7.92 -3.58 0.18
CA ALA A 194 -8.54 -2.92 1.32
C ALA A 194 -7.83 -3.22 2.66
N LEU A 195 -7.30 -4.43 2.86
CA LEU A 195 -6.48 -4.75 4.03
C LEU A 195 -5.11 -4.05 3.99
N LYS A 196 -4.49 -3.95 2.81
CA LYS A 196 -3.15 -3.35 2.63
C LYS A 196 -3.14 -1.83 2.84
N TRP A 197 -4.20 -1.13 2.42
CA TRP A 197 -4.25 0.34 2.46
C TRP A 197 -5.25 0.91 3.46
N ILE A 198 -6.18 0.09 3.98
CA ILE A 198 -7.26 0.50 4.89
C ILE A 198 -7.93 1.80 4.37
N PRO A 199 -8.49 1.79 3.14
CA PRO A 199 -8.87 3.01 2.46
C PRO A 199 -10.23 3.55 2.95
N LEU A 200 -10.28 4.00 4.21
CA LEU A 200 -11.50 4.54 4.83
C LEU A 200 -11.93 5.88 4.20
N GLY A 201 -11.09 6.52 3.39
CA GLY A 201 -11.49 7.64 2.53
C GLY A 201 -12.30 7.20 1.31
N GLY A 202 -12.15 5.93 0.88
CA GLY A 202 -12.83 5.35 -0.27
C GLY A 202 -11.98 4.34 -1.04
N LEU A 203 -12.57 3.17 -1.34
CA LEU A 203 -12.05 2.22 -2.32
C LEU A 203 -12.83 2.33 -3.63
N TYR A 204 -12.11 2.57 -4.72
CA TYR A 204 -12.70 2.78 -6.03
C TYR A 204 -12.35 1.61 -6.95
N ILE A 205 -13.39 0.95 -7.45
CA ILE A 205 -13.32 -0.11 -8.44
C ILE A 205 -13.45 0.56 -9.81
N ALA A 206 -12.39 0.53 -10.61
CA ALA A 206 -12.29 1.29 -11.86
C ALA A 206 -11.95 0.39 -13.05
N GLY A 207 -11.51 0.97 -14.16
CA GLY A 207 -11.09 0.25 -15.36
C GLY A 207 -12.25 -0.14 -16.28
N GLY A 208 -11.92 -0.37 -17.55
CA GLY A 208 -12.90 -0.52 -18.63
C GLY A 208 -13.81 -1.76 -18.55
N LEU A 209 -13.54 -2.70 -17.65
CA LEU A 209 -14.43 -3.83 -17.35
C LEU A 209 -15.47 -3.51 -16.28
N THR A 210 -15.22 -2.54 -15.40
CA THR A 210 -16.12 -2.22 -14.28
C THR A 210 -17.50 -1.73 -14.71
N PRO A 211 -17.65 -0.64 -15.51
CA PRO A 211 -18.98 -0.14 -15.87
C PRO A 211 -19.80 -1.14 -16.69
N LYS A 212 -19.13 -2.02 -17.44
CA LYS A 212 -19.76 -3.04 -18.29
C LYS A 212 -20.27 -4.25 -17.51
N ASN A 213 -19.78 -4.45 -16.29
CA ASN A 213 -20.04 -5.64 -15.49
C ASN A 213 -20.60 -5.33 -14.09
N LEU A 214 -21.26 -4.16 -13.92
CA LEU A 214 -21.80 -3.72 -12.63
C LEU A 214 -22.70 -4.76 -11.95
N SER A 215 -23.46 -5.55 -12.72
CA SER A 215 -24.31 -6.61 -12.18
C SER A 215 -23.54 -7.75 -11.49
N LEU A 216 -22.25 -7.92 -11.80
CA LEU A 216 -21.37 -8.90 -11.14
C LEU A 216 -20.70 -8.33 -9.89
N LEU A 217 -20.66 -7.01 -9.78
CA LEU A 217 -20.01 -6.29 -8.68
C LEU A 217 -21.00 -5.91 -7.60
N ARG A 218 -22.23 -5.52 -7.97
CA ARG A 218 -23.23 -4.98 -7.04
C ARG A 218 -24.14 -6.05 -6.45
N GLY A 219 -24.52 -5.86 -5.19
CA GLY A 219 -25.46 -6.70 -4.46
C GLY A 219 -24.75 -7.60 -3.45
N ASP A 220 -25.44 -7.90 -2.35
CA ASP A 220 -24.84 -8.70 -1.26
C ASP A 220 -24.55 -10.15 -1.69
N ASP A 221 -25.31 -10.66 -2.66
CA ASP A 221 -25.14 -11.99 -3.25
C ASP A 221 -24.17 -12.03 -4.44
N SER A 222 -23.57 -10.90 -4.81
CA SER A 222 -22.60 -10.89 -5.90
C SER A 222 -21.32 -11.63 -5.50
N ALA A 223 -20.76 -12.41 -6.42
CA ALA A 223 -19.51 -13.15 -6.17
C ALA A 223 -18.37 -12.20 -5.76
N PHE A 224 -18.36 -10.99 -6.32
CA PHE A 224 -17.43 -9.93 -5.94
C PHE A 224 -17.59 -9.51 -4.48
N MET A 225 -18.79 -9.08 -4.04
CA MET A 225 -18.96 -8.58 -2.67
C MET A 225 -18.81 -9.66 -1.61
N GLN A 226 -19.21 -10.90 -1.92
CA GLN A 226 -18.97 -12.04 -1.04
C GLN A 226 -17.47 -12.28 -0.82
N ALA A 227 -16.68 -12.32 -1.89
CA ALA A 227 -15.23 -12.51 -1.79
C ALA A 227 -14.49 -11.30 -1.20
N PHE A 228 -14.96 -10.08 -1.48
CA PHE A 228 -14.46 -8.84 -0.90
C PHE A 228 -14.58 -8.85 0.62
N ARG A 229 -15.77 -9.18 1.13
CA ARG A 229 -16.08 -9.18 2.57
C ARG A 229 -15.56 -10.41 3.30
N ASP A 230 -15.26 -11.50 2.61
CA ASP A 230 -14.68 -12.70 3.22
C ASP A 230 -13.21 -12.47 3.60
N LYS A 231 -13.01 -11.78 4.73
CA LYS A 231 -11.72 -11.49 5.36
C LYS A 231 -11.67 -11.95 6.82
N GLY A 232 -12.46 -12.99 7.14
CA GLY A 232 -12.40 -13.70 8.43
C GLY A 232 -12.63 -12.74 9.60
N ARG A 233 -11.70 -12.70 10.57
CA ARG A 233 -11.81 -11.82 11.74
C ARG A 233 -11.78 -10.32 11.38
N LEU A 234 -11.26 -9.95 10.20
CA LEU A 234 -11.20 -8.57 9.71
C LEU A 234 -12.43 -8.19 8.85
N SER A 235 -13.40 -9.08 8.66
CA SER A 235 -14.64 -8.76 7.92
C SER A 235 -15.37 -7.51 8.47
N PRO A 236 -15.43 -7.27 9.80
CA PRO A 236 -16.00 -6.03 10.33
C PRO A 236 -15.26 -4.77 9.90
N LEU A 237 -13.92 -4.79 9.83
CA LEU A 237 -13.12 -3.67 9.31
C LEU A 237 -13.47 -3.43 7.83
N ILE A 238 -13.50 -4.50 7.03
CA ILE A 238 -13.76 -4.41 5.59
C ILE A 238 -15.15 -3.85 5.28
N ARG A 239 -16.15 -4.14 6.11
CA ARG A 239 -17.51 -3.57 5.96
C ARG A 239 -17.57 -2.05 6.19
N ARG A 240 -16.53 -1.45 6.78
CA ARG A 240 -16.45 -0.01 7.00
C ARG A 240 -15.74 0.75 5.90
N VAL A 241 -15.14 0.05 4.95
CA VAL A 241 -14.53 0.68 3.77
C VAL A 241 -15.66 1.08 2.83
N PRO A 242 -15.83 2.37 2.50
CA PRO A 242 -16.79 2.74 1.46
C PRO A 242 -16.27 2.30 0.10
N VAL A 243 -17.10 1.61 -0.68
CA VAL A 243 -16.69 1.04 -1.98
C VAL A 243 -17.56 1.57 -3.10
N TYR A 244 -16.92 2.08 -4.15
CA TYR A 244 -17.57 2.69 -5.30
C TYR A 244 -17.12 2.04 -6.61
N ALA A 245 -18.03 1.75 -7.52
CA ALA A 245 -17.72 1.45 -8.90
C ALA A 245 -17.70 2.75 -9.70
N VAL A 246 -16.57 3.07 -10.33
CA VAL A 246 -16.40 4.29 -11.14
C VAL A 246 -17.00 4.09 -12.53
N LEU A 247 -17.84 5.03 -12.95
CA LEU A 247 -18.48 5.04 -14.27
C LEU A 247 -17.75 5.93 -15.27
N ALA A 248 -17.02 6.94 -14.78
CA ALA A 248 -16.24 7.84 -15.62
C ALA A 248 -15.07 7.11 -16.30
N GLU A 249 -15.00 7.21 -17.62
CA GLU A 249 -13.93 6.59 -18.41
C GLU A 249 -12.70 7.50 -18.60
N ASP A 250 -12.81 8.78 -18.22
CA ASP A 250 -11.79 9.82 -18.45
C ASP A 250 -10.98 10.19 -17.19
N ILE A 251 -11.06 9.38 -16.11
CA ILE A 251 -10.39 9.71 -14.83
C ILE A 251 -8.87 9.81 -14.97
N GLY A 252 -8.24 8.99 -15.83
CA GLY A 252 -6.80 9.06 -16.08
C GLY A 252 -6.40 10.41 -16.69
N GLN A 253 -7.15 10.88 -17.69
CA GLN A 253 -6.92 12.18 -18.32
C GLN A 253 -7.14 13.33 -17.32
N ARG A 254 -8.20 13.26 -16.50
CA ARG A 254 -8.45 14.26 -15.45
C ARG A 254 -7.31 14.35 -14.44
N GLY A 255 -6.78 13.21 -14.01
CA GLY A 255 -5.67 13.20 -13.07
C GLY A 255 -4.36 13.68 -13.67
N ALA A 256 -4.07 13.32 -14.92
CA ALA A 256 -2.92 13.88 -15.64
C ALA A 256 -3.08 15.41 -15.85
N HIS A 257 -4.28 15.89 -16.15
CA HIS A 257 -4.57 17.33 -16.21
C HIS A 257 -4.34 18.03 -14.86
N LEU A 258 -4.78 17.43 -13.74
CA LEU A 258 -4.52 17.92 -12.39
C LEU A 258 -3.02 18.03 -12.11
N VAL A 259 -2.24 17.02 -12.48
CA VAL A 259 -0.79 17.05 -12.30
C VAL A 259 -0.15 18.13 -13.19
N ALA A 260 -0.56 18.26 -14.45
CA ALA A 260 -0.07 19.31 -15.34
C ALA A 260 -0.37 20.72 -14.80
N PHE A 261 -1.57 20.93 -14.25
CA PHE A 261 -1.95 22.20 -13.61
C PHE A 261 -1.07 22.52 -12.40
N ARG A 262 -0.76 21.52 -11.56
CA ARG A 262 0.17 21.68 -10.43
C ARG A 262 1.60 22.02 -10.90
N LEU A 263 2.06 21.43 -12.01
CA LEU A 263 3.40 21.70 -12.56
C LEU A 263 3.57 23.15 -13.02
N ILE A 264 2.59 23.72 -13.72
CA ILE A 264 2.68 25.11 -14.18
C ILE A 264 2.90 26.05 -13.00
N LYS A 265 2.20 25.83 -11.88
CA LYS A 265 2.35 26.66 -10.67
C LYS A 265 3.73 26.56 -10.04
N ALA A 266 4.33 25.37 -10.05
CA ALA A 266 5.67 25.16 -9.51
C ALA A 266 6.78 25.76 -10.40
N SER A 267 6.51 25.94 -11.70
CA SER A 267 7.49 26.47 -12.67
C SER A 267 7.52 28.01 -12.79
N LEU A 268 6.59 28.72 -12.15
CA LEU A 268 6.58 30.20 -12.14
C LEU A 268 7.50 30.74 -11.03
N PRO A 269 8.35 31.75 -11.30
CA PRO A 269 9.26 32.29 -10.31
C PRO A 269 8.48 32.95 -9.16
N THR A 270 8.51 32.33 -7.98
CA THR A 270 8.02 32.97 -6.75
C THR A 270 8.86 34.21 -6.44
N ALA A 271 8.24 35.39 -6.37
CA ALA A 271 8.90 36.59 -5.87
C ALA A 271 9.48 36.32 -4.47
N GLN A 272 10.80 36.44 -4.32
CA GLN A 272 11.45 36.25 -3.02
C GLN A 272 11.01 37.36 -2.04
N PRO A 273 10.70 37.03 -0.77
CA PRO A 273 10.53 38.04 0.28
C PRO A 273 11.84 38.80 0.45
N LYS A 274 11.78 40.13 0.34
CA LYS A 274 12.94 41.02 0.54
C LYS A 274 13.45 40.94 2.00
N ASP A 275 14.73 40.65 2.12
CA ASP A 275 15.69 41.02 3.17
C ASP A 275 15.32 40.90 4.67
N LEU A 276 15.67 39.76 5.27
CA LEU A 276 15.95 39.62 6.71
C LEU A 276 17.30 38.89 6.91
N PRO A 277 18.41 39.63 7.18
CA PRO A 277 19.77 39.09 7.16
C PRO A 277 20.06 37.95 8.15
N MET A 278 19.35 37.90 9.29
CA MET A 278 19.55 36.89 10.33
C MET A 278 18.89 35.54 9.97
N VAL A 279 17.77 35.58 9.24
CA VAL A 279 17.05 34.39 8.75
C VAL A 279 17.82 33.73 7.60
N ASN A 280 18.43 34.53 6.72
CA ASN A 280 19.24 34.00 5.61
C ASN A 280 20.49 33.23 6.07
N LYS A 281 21.08 33.55 7.22
CA LYS A 281 22.23 32.80 7.74
C LYS A 281 21.84 31.42 8.27
N PHE A 282 20.66 31.30 8.89
CA PHE A 282 20.07 30.04 9.34
C PHE A 282 19.59 29.18 8.15
N PHE A 283 18.90 29.79 7.18
CA PHE A 283 18.44 29.09 5.98
C PHE A 283 19.57 28.69 5.03
N ASN A 284 20.66 29.46 4.92
CA ASN A 284 21.81 29.05 4.11
C ASN A 284 22.59 27.89 4.76
N MET A 285 22.58 27.78 6.08
CA MET A 285 23.14 26.63 6.80
C MET A 285 22.30 25.36 6.59
N LEU A 286 20.96 25.49 6.56
CA LEU A 286 20.02 24.40 6.21
C LEU A 286 20.05 24.01 4.73
N LYS A 287 20.35 24.95 3.82
CA LYS A 287 20.47 24.68 2.38
C LYS A 287 21.78 24.02 1.99
N GLN A 288 22.87 24.30 2.71
CA GLN A 288 24.20 23.73 2.40
C GLN A 288 24.37 22.30 2.93
N ASN A 289 23.53 21.86 3.87
CA ASN A 289 23.43 20.48 4.34
C ASN A 289 21.95 20.09 4.33
N ALA A 290 21.46 19.58 3.19
CA ALA A 290 20.06 19.15 3.04
C ALA A 290 19.75 17.98 4.00
N VAL A 291 19.43 18.32 5.24
CA VAL A 291 18.90 17.41 6.25
C VAL A 291 17.69 18.11 6.84
N ALA A 292 16.53 17.47 6.72
CA ALA A 292 15.29 17.97 7.31
C ALA A 292 15.45 18.04 8.84
N ALA A 293 15.57 19.25 9.37
CA ALA A 293 15.67 19.51 10.80
C ALA A 293 14.37 20.14 11.30
N SER A 294 13.79 19.60 12.38
CA SER A 294 12.64 20.23 13.02
C SER A 294 13.07 21.47 13.84
N PRO A 295 12.22 22.52 13.99
CA PRO A 295 12.55 23.68 14.82
C PRO A 295 12.74 23.29 16.31
N PRO A 296 13.60 23.98 17.09
CA PRO A 296 13.90 23.63 18.48
C PRO A 296 12.68 23.78 19.42
N LEU A 297 12.61 22.95 20.46
CA LEU A 297 11.57 23.04 21.51
C LEU A 297 11.77 24.31 22.38
N GLU A 298 10.70 25.01 22.76
CA GLU A 298 10.81 26.28 23.51
C GLU A 298 11.07 26.11 25.01
N SER A 299 10.58 25.02 25.62
CA SER A 299 10.74 24.70 27.05
C SER A 299 10.95 23.20 27.26
N GLU A 300 11.46 22.79 28.42
CA GLU A 300 11.53 21.37 28.78
C GLU A 300 10.11 20.76 28.86
N ALA A 301 9.99 19.50 28.46
CA ALA A 301 8.71 18.78 28.44
C ALA A 301 8.88 17.30 28.81
N LEU A 302 7.89 16.73 29.49
CA LEU A 302 7.77 15.28 29.67
C LEU A 302 6.89 14.70 28.55
N VAL A 303 7.25 13.53 28.03
CA VAL A 303 6.40 12.78 27.10
C VAL A 303 6.22 11.34 27.55
N LEU A 304 4.98 10.87 27.51
CA LEU A 304 4.60 9.49 27.83
C LEU A 304 4.56 8.65 26.57
N VAL A 305 5.18 7.49 26.63
CA VAL A 305 5.24 6.51 25.55
C VAL A 305 4.68 5.21 26.07
N GLY A 306 3.82 4.54 25.30
CA GLY A 306 3.25 3.27 25.69
C GLY A 306 3.25 2.25 24.57
N ASP A 307 3.47 0.99 24.93
CA ASP A 307 3.26 -0.20 24.11
C ASP A 307 2.26 -1.10 24.84
N VAL A 308 1.04 -1.14 24.32
CA VAL A 308 -0.14 -1.69 24.99
C VAL A 308 -0.65 -2.89 24.19
N GLY A 309 -0.21 -4.07 24.63
CA GLY A 309 -0.61 -5.35 24.05
C GLY A 309 -1.86 -5.93 24.71
N GLY A 310 -2.27 -7.12 24.24
CA GLY A 310 -3.38 -7.86 24.83
C GLY A 310 -3.07 -8.46 26.21
N THR A 311 -1.81 -8.65 26.58
CA THR A 311 -1.43 -9.31 27.85
C THR A 311 -0.62 -8.40 28.76
N ASN A 312 0.25 -7.57 28.20
CA ASN A 312 1.12 -6.68 28.95
C ASN A 312 1.04 -5.27 28.37
N SER A 313 1.29 -4.29 29.22
CA SER A 313 1.50 -2.90 28.83
C SER A 313 2.87 -2.45 29.35
N ARG A 314 3.67 -1.81 28.49
CA ARG A 314 4.93 -1.17 28.87
C ARG A 314 4.78 0.33 28.70
N LEU A 315 5.06 1.09 29.74
CA LEU A 315 5.01 2.55 29.74
C LEU A 315 6.40 3.13 30.02
N GLN A 316 6.72 4.22 29.34
CA GLN A 316 8.01 4.92 29.42
C GLN A 316 7.76 6.43 29.49
N MET A 317 8.49 7.12 30.37
CA MET A 317 8.48 8.58 30.49
C MET A 317 9.82 9.13 30.02
N TYR A 318 9.79 10.08 29.09
CA TYR A 318 10.99 10.76 28.61
C TYR A 318 10.97 12.25 29.01
N ALA A 319 12.11 12.75 29.47
CA ALA A 319 12.35 14.18 29.64
C ALA A 319 13.04 14.76 28.41
N VAL A 320 12.39 15.69 27.73
CA VAL A 320 12.85 16.35 26.50
C VAL A 320 13.33 17.76 26.85
N PRO A 321 14.62 18.07 26.65
CA PRO A 321 15.17 19.38 27.04
C PRO A 321 14.67 20.51 26.14
N ALA A 322 14.67 21.73 26.66
CA ALA A 322 14.51 22.93 25.85
C ALA A 322 15.61 23.00 24.76
N GLY A 323 15.27 23.52 23.59
CA GLY A 323 16.16 23.57 22.43
C GLY A 323 16.20 22.28 21.59
N ALA A 324 15.53 21.20 22.02
CA ALA A 324 15.60 19.92 21.32
C ALA A 324 15.06 19.98 19.89
N PHE A 325 15.88 19.54 18.94
CA PHE A 325 15.51 19.31 17.55
C PHE A 325 15.80 17.87 17.14
N LEU A 326 15.22 17.44 16.03
CA LEU A 326 15.41 16.11 15.47
C LEU A 326 15.89 16.25 14.03
N MET A 327 16.98 15.56 13.71
CA MET A 327 17.46 15.35 12.35
C MET A 327 16.89 14.05 11.78
N SER A 328 16.70 14.00 10.47
CA SER A 328 16.29 12.77 9.79
C SER A 328 17.27 11.62 10.06
N GLY A 329 16.75 10.45 10.44
CA GLY A 329 17.54 9.25 10.75
C GLY A 329 18.04 9.16 12.20
N GLU A 330 17.80 10.16 13.04
CA GLU A 330 18.16 10.11 14.45
C GLU A 330 17.00 9.62 15.34
N LYS A 331 17.34 9.19 16.56
CA LYS A 331 16.33 8.91 17.59
C LYS A 331 15.72 10.22 18.07
N ALA A 332 14.42 10.17 18.40
CA ALA A 332 13.76 11.31 19.02
C ALA A 332 14.50 11.73 20.31
N PRO A 333 14.75 13.04 20.51
CA PRO A 333 15.51 13.52 21.64
C PRO A 333 14.72 13.36 22.93
N GLY A 334 15.40 12.96 24.00
CA GLY A 334 14.84 12.83 25.34
C GLY A 334 15.58 11.78 26.16
N THR A 335 15.66 11.97 27.47
CA THR A 335 16.23 10.99 28.40
C THR A 335 15.11 10.18 29.02
N LEU A 336 15.21 8.84 28.98
CA LEU A 336 14.28 7.97 29.69
C LEU A 336 14.43 8.19 31.20
N VAL A 337 13.38 8.69 31.86
CA VAL A 337 13.39 8.98 33.30
C VAL A 337 12.63 7.94 34.12
N HIS A 338 11.70 7.20 33.50
CA HIS A 338 11.00 6.08 34.14
C HIS A 338 10.52 5.06 33.11
N GLU A 339 10.55 3.79 33.45
CA GLU A 339 9.98 2.69 32.66
C GLU A 339 9.37 1.64 33.59
N ALA A 340 8.18 1.15 33.24
CA ALA A 340 7.54 0.05 33.93
C ALA A 340 6.76 -0.85 32.96
N GLN A 341 6.60 -2.10 33.36
CA GLN A 341 5.79 -3.09 32.66
C GLN A 341 4.74 -3.65 33.60
N TYR A 342 3.52 -3.76 33.10
CA TYR A 342 2.35 -4.20 33.83
C TYR A 342 1.73 -5.42 33.15
N LEU A 343 1.36 -6.42 33.95
CA LEU A 343 0.52 -7.50 33.48
C LEU A 343 -0.93 -6.98 33.46
N ASN A 344 -1.54 -6.92 32.28
CA ASN A 344 -2.87 -6.34 32.13
C ASN A 344 -3.94 -7.09 32.94
N GLY A 345 -3.68 -8.35 33.34
CA GLY A 345 -4.55 -9.18 34.17
C GLY A 345 -4.80 -8.62 35.57
N ASP A 346 -3.90 -7.77 36.05
CA ASP A 346 -3.90 -7.28 37.42
C ASP A 346 -4.71 -5.97 37.58
N PHE A 347 -5.27 -5.45 36.49
CA PHE A 347 -5.97 -4.16 36.43
C PHE A 347 -7.37 -4.33 35.81
N GLU A 348 -8.33 -3.53 36.28
CA GLU A 348 -9.71 -3.58 35.75
C GLU A 348 -9.83 -2.86 34.40
N ASP A 349 -9.07 -1.78 34.23
CA ASP A 349 -9.00 -0.98 33.00
C ASP A 349 -7.57 -0.42 32.77
N PHE A 350 -7.36 0.16 31.59
CA PHE A 350 -6.07 0.75 31.24
C PHE A 350 -5.79 2.06 31.99
N ASP A 351 -6.82 2.78 32.43
CA ASP A 351 -6.61 4.03 33.14
C ASP A 351 -5.91 3.78 34.49
N GLN A 352 -6.23 2.67 35.18
CA GLN A 352 -5.55 2.29 36.42
C GLN A 352 -4.04 2.06 36.21
N ILE A 353 -3.65 1.51 35.06
CA ILE A 353 -2.23 1.35 34.69
C ILE A 353 -1.56 2.72 34.55
N VAL A 354 -2.19 3.65 33.83
CA VAL A 354 -1.66 5.01 33.63
C VAL A 354 -1.56 5.75 34.97
N GLU A 355 -2.57 5.61 35.84
CA GLU A 355 -2.58 6.21 37.17
C GLU A 355 -1.44 5.68 38.05
N THR A 356 -1.24 4.36 38.09
CA THR A 356 -0.12 3.75 38.82
C THR A 356 1.22 4.23 38.28
N PHE A 357 1.39 4.26 36.95
CA PHE A 357 2.64 4.70 36.32
C PHE A 357 2.95 6.18 36.60
N LEU A 358 1.94 7.06 36.52
CA LEU A 358 2.13 8.49 36.76
C LEU A 358 2.36 8.80 38.24
N ALA A 359 1.83 8.00 39.17
CA ALA A 359 2.12 8.14 40.60
C ALA A 359 3.60 7.88 40.96
N GLU A 360 4.29 7.07 40.15
CA GLU A 360 5.72 6.80 40.28
C GLU A 360 6.59 7.89 39.62
N CYS A 361 5.99 8.75 38.79
CA CYS A 361 6.67 9.79 38.04
C CYS A 361 6.58 11.18 38.71
N LYS A 362 7.57 12.04 38.49
CA LYS A 362 7.53 13.45 38.91
C LYS A 362 7.09 14.35 37.75
N GLY A 363 5.79 14.63 37.66
CA GLY A 363 5.21 15.58 36.70
C GLY A 363 4.22 14.95 35.74
N VAL A 364 3.48 15.79 35.03
CA VAL A 364 2.47 15.39 34.04
C VAL A 364 3.09 15.49 32.64
N PRO A 365 2.94 14.47 31.78
CA PRO A 365 3.45 14.54 30.42
C PRO A 365 2.68 15.59 29.61
N ALA A 366 3.40 16.39 28.82
CA ALA A 366 2.83 17.36 27.89
C ALA A 366 2.14 16.65 26.72
N ALA A 367 2.65 15.50 26.29
CA ALA A 367 2.01 14.66 25.30
C ALA A 367 2.20 13.17 25.61
N ALA A 368 1.30 12.34 25.10
CA ALA A 368 1.43 10.90 25.12
C ALA A 368 1.20 10.28 23.74
N CYS A 369 2.00 9.27 23.41
CA CYS A 369 1.72 8.37 22.30
C CYS A 369 1.68 6.93 22.80
N LEU A 370 0.56 6.26 22.55
CA LEU A 370 0.36 4.87 22.96
C LEU A 370 0.17 4.00 21.71
N ALA A 371 1.13 3.13 21.46
CA ALA A 371 1.03 2.05 20.48
C ALA A 371 0.13 0.96 21.05
N VAL A 372 -0.93 0.58 20.33
CA VAL A 372 -1.94 -0.38 20.79
C VAL A 372 -2.10 -1.54 19.80
N ALA A 373 -2.28 -2.74 20.32
CA ALA A 373 -2.54 -3.94 19.51
C ALA A 373 -4.00 -3.95 19.01
N GLY A 374 -4.22 -3.42 17.81
CA GLY A 374 -5.53 -3.43 17.14
C GLY A 374 -5.78 -2.18 16.28
N PRO A 375 -6.96 -2.11 15.62
CA PRO A 375 -7.34 -0.96 14.82
C PRO A 375 -7.69 0.24 15.70
N VAL A 376 -7.11 1.41 15.40
CA VAL A 376 -7.37 2.66 16.10
C VAL A 376 -8.39 3.51 15.36
N GLU A 377 -9.60 3.55 15.91
CA GLU A 377 -10.78 4.33 15.54
C GLU A 377 -10.91 5.68 16.26
N LYS A 378 -10.80 6.83 15.57
CA LYS A 378 -11.08 8.15 16.19
C LYS A 378 -10.31 8.36 17.52
N ASN A 379 -9.01 8.03 17.49
CA ASN A 379 -8.13 8.08 18.67
C ASN A 379 -8.60 7.18 19.83
N ALA A 380 -9.26 6.06 19.52
CA ALA A 380 -9.72 5.06 20.48
C ALA A 380 -9.48 3.63 19.94
N VAL A 381 -9.32 2.68 20.85
CA VAL A 381 -9.24 1.25 20.54
C VAL A 381 -10.14 0.46 21.48
N ASN A 382 -10.73 -0.61 20.97
CA ASN A 382 -11.50 -1.57 21.75
C ASN A 382 -10.79 -2.92 21.70
N PHE A 383 -10.30 -3.39 22.84
CA PHE A 383 -9.74 -4.73 22.95
C PHE A 383 -10.89 -5.73 22.97
N THR A 384 -10.87 -6.73 22.10
CA THR A 384 -11.89 -7.80 22.11
C THR A 384 -11.53 -8.93 23.06
N ASN A 385 -10.24 -9.10 23.36
CA ASN A 385 -9.73 -10.12 24.26
C ASN A 385 -9.77 -9.70 25.74
N ARG A 386 -10.07 -8.43 26.02
CA ARG A 386 -10.25 -7.82 27.34
C ARG A 386 -11.28 -6.72 27.17
N ASN A 387 -12.29 -6.60 28.03
CA ASN A 387 -13.35 -5.59 27.91
C ASN A 387 -12.85 -4.15 28.19
N TRP A 388 -11.78 -3.73 27.54
CA TRP A 388 -11.12 -2.44 27.69
C TRP A 388 -11.36 -1.57 26.47
N VAL A 389 -11.74 -0.32 26.74
CA VAL A 389 -11.80 0.73 25.73
C VAL A 389 -10.83 1.82 26.14
N ILE A 390 -9.76 1.98 25.36
CA ILE A 390 -8.80 3.07 25.56
C ILE A 390 -9.23 4.21 24.64
N ASN A 391 -9.39 5.41 25.20
CA ASN A 391 -9.80 6.59 24.44
C ASN A 391 -8.86 7.75 24.79
N GLY A 392 -8.15 8.26 23.78
CA GLY A 392 -7.15 9.31 23.99
C GLY A 392 -7.74 10.59 24.60
N ALA A 393 -8.94 11.03 24.19
CA ALA A 393 -9.57 12.22 24.75
C ALA A 393 -9.98 12.05 26.21
N LYS A 394 -10.37 10.83 26.62
CA LYS A 394 -10.62 10.52 28.04
C LYS A 394 -9.33 10.57 28.85
N LEU A 395 -8.23 10.04 28.31
CA LEU A 395 -6.91 10.09 28.96
C LEU A 395 -6.39 11.54 29.08
N GLU A 396 -6.55 12.36 28.04
CA GLU A 396 -6.26 13.81 28.06
C GLU A 396 -6.97 14.48 29.23
N ALA A 397 -8.30 14.29 29.33
CA ALA A 397 -9.11 14.92 30.36
C ALA A 397 -8.83 14.40 31.78
N LYS A 398 -8.62 13.09 31.94
CA LYS A 398 -8.43 12.45 33.26
C LYS A 398 -7.06 12.77 33.88
N PHE A 399 -6.01 12.75 33.07
CA PHE A 399 -4.63 12.86 33.56
C PHE A 399 -3.99 14.24 33.30
N GLY A 400 -4.72 15.17 32.68
CA GLY A 400 -4.22 16.52 32.38
C GLY A 400 -3.14 16.54 31.29
N ILE A 401 -3.11 15.52 30.42
CA ILE A 401 -2.16 15.42 29.31
C ILE A 401 -2.68 16.31 28.18
N ALA A 402 -1.89 17.26 27.68
CA ALA A 402 -2.37 18.22 26.68
C ALA A 402 -2.76 17.55 25.35
N LYS A 403 -2.04 16.49 24.96
CA LYS A 403 -2.38 15.70 23.78
C LYS A 403 -2.04 14.22 23.93
N VAL A 404 -2.99 13.35 23.65
CA VAL A 404 -2.80 11.89 23.59
C VAL A 404 -3.09 11.42 22.16
N LYS A 405 -2.19 10.65 21.57
CA LYS A 405 -2.41 9.95 20.30
C LYS A 405 -2.29 8.44 20.51
N LEU A 406 -3.33 7.70 20.17
CA LEU A 406 -3.29 6.26 20.02
C LEU A 406 -2.87 5.95 18.58
N ILE A 407 -1.94 5.03 18.40
CA ILE A 407 -1.54 4.52 17.09
C ILE A 407 -1.52 3.00 17.12
N ASN A 408 -1.71 2.38 15.97
CA ASN A 408 -1.51 0.94 15.84
C ASN A 408 -0.03 0.58 16.13
N ASP A 409 0.19 -0.60 16.71
CA ASP A 409 1.53 -1.13 17.05
C ASP A 409 2.51 -1.16 15.86
N PHE A 410 2.04 -1.58 14.68
CA PHE A 410 2.85 -1.55 13.47
C PHE A 410 3.03 -0.15 12.87
N VAL A 411 2.08 0.77 13.09
CA VAL A 411 2.32 2.19 12.81
C VAL A 411 3.46 2.73 13.68
N ALA A 412 3.51 2.33 14.96
CA ALA A 412 4.63 2.67 15.82
C ALA A 412 5.94 2.06 15.29
N ASN A 413 5.94 0.80 14.86
CA ASN A 413 7.12 0.19 14.22
C ASN A 413 7.58 1.00 12.99
N GLY A 414 6.67 1.42 12.12
CA GLY A 414 7.00 2.19 10.92
C GLY A 414 7.64 3.56 11.22
N TYR A 415 7.14 4.29 12.22
CA TYR A 415 7.83 5.49 12.71
C TYR A 415 9.18 5.16 13.33
N GLY A 416 9.29 4.00 14.00
CA GLY A 416 10.53 3.49 14.57
C GLY A 416 11.62 3.24 13.53
N LEU A 417 11.25 2.78 12.34
CA LEU A 417 12.18 2.57 11.22
C LEU A 417 12.93 3.85 10.84
N LEU A 418 12.28 5.02 10.98
CA LEU A 418 12.87 6.32 10.69
C LEU A 418 14.00 6.72 11.66
N THR A 419 14.19 5.94 12.74
CA THR A 419 15.17 6.19 13.81
C THR A 419 16.34 5.22 13.80
N LEU A 420 16.36 4.27 12.85
CA LEU A 420 17.35 3.19 12.81
C LEU A 420 18.72 3.69 12.34
N ASP A 421 19.77 3.29 13.05
CA ASP A 421 21.12 3.26 12.48
C ASP A 421 21.26 1.97 11.67
N GLU A 422 20.90 2.02 10.40
CA GLU A 422 20.87 0.84 9.52
C GLU A 422 22.18 0.08 9.44
N LYS A 423 23.32 0.76 9.63
CA LYS A 423 24.64 0.11 9.60
C LYS A 423 24.86 -0.79 10.82
N LYS A 424 24.20 -0.51 11.94
CA LYS A 424 24.39 -1.23 13.21
C LYS A 424 23.18 -2.08 13.59
N GLU A 425 21.99 -1.64 13.20
CA GLU A 425 20.71 -2.18 13.66
C GLU A 425 19.98 -2.95 12.56
N CYS A 426 20.58 -3.10 11.37
CA CYS A 426 20.02 -3.89 10.27
C CYS A 426 21.07 -4.83 9.65
N VAL A 427 20.56 -5.89 9.00
CA VAL A 427 21.31 -6.71 8.05
C VAL A 427 20.71 -6.51 6.67
N THR A 428 21.50 -6.05 5.70
CA THR A 428 21.05 -5.98 4.31
C THR A 428 20.77 -7.38 3.76
N LEU A 429 19.54 -7.60 3.29
CA LEU A 429 19.12 -8.79 2.56
C LEU A 429 19.22 -8.59 1.04
N GLN A 430 18.94 -7.37 0.57
CA GLN A 430 19.13 -6.96 -0.82
C GLN A 430 19.62 -5.51 -0.88
N GLU A 431 20.80 -5.32 -1.45
CA GLU A 431 21.37 -3.99 -1.66
C GLU A 431 20.75 -3.34 -2.89
N ALA A 432 20.27 -2.10 -2.74
CA ALA A 432 19.81 -1.25 -3.83
C ALA A 432 19.87 0.22 -3.37
N PRO A 433 20.03 1.20 -4.29
CA PRO A 433 20.02 2.60 -3.91
C PRO A 433 18.62 3.01 -3.45
N LYS A 434 18.55 3.70 -2.31
CA LYS A 434 17.31 4.31 -1.83
C LYS A 434 16.91 5.50 -2.70
N VAL A 435 15.61 5.68 -2.87
CA VAL A 435 15.03 6.86 -3.50
C VAL A 435 14.41 7.73 -2.41
N GLU A 436 14.91 8.95 -2.27
CA GLU A 436 14.38 9.91 -1.30
C GLU A 436 12.91 10.25 -1.58
N GLY A 437 12.09 10.34 -0.53
CA GLY A 437 10.65 10.58 -0.62
C GLY A 437 9.82 9.39 -1.14
N ALA A 438 10.44 8.32 -1.62
CA ALA A 438 9.71 7.12 -2.06
C ALA A 438 9.15 6.33 -0.86
N PRO A 439 8.06 5.57 -1.02
CA PRO A 439 7.47 4.83 0.07
C PRO A 439 8.47 3.93 0.83
N ILE A 440 8.21 3.75 2.12
CA ILE A 440 8.87 2.78 3.00
C ILE A 440 7.83 1.75 3.42
N ALA A 441 8.20 0.49 3.56
CA ALA A 441 7.29 -0.54 4.06
C ALA A 441 7.95 -1.43 5.10
N CYS A 442 7.14 -1.97 6.01
CA CYS A 442 7.54 -2.95 7.01
C CYS A 442 6.66 -4.19 6.91
N VAL A 443 7.28 -5.37 6.99
CA VAL A 443 6.58 -6.65 7.16
C VAL A 443 7.23 -7.40 8.31
N GLY A 444 6.50 -7.64 9.40
CA GLY A 444 7.06 -8.18 10.63
C GLY A 444 6.37 -9.43 11.13
N ALA A 445 7.10 -10.54 11.19
CA ALA A 445 6.60 -11.81 11.71
C ALA A 445 6.93 -11.98 13.21
N GLY A 446 5.92 -12.38 13.99
CA GLY A 446 6.00 -12.61 15.43
C GLY A 446 4.90 -13.57 15.88
N THR A 447 4.12 -13.17 16.88
CA THR A 447 2.88 -13.87 17.26
C THR A 447 1.83 -13.81 16.15
N GLY A 448 1.80 -12.71 15.39
CA GLY A 448 1.05 -12.54 14.15
C GLY A 448 1.96 -12.08 13.01
N LEU A 449 1.36 -11.49 11.97
CA LEU A 449 2.06 -10.86 10.87
C LEU A 449 1.53 -9.44 10.69
N GLY A 450 2.28 -8.48 11.18
CA GLY A 450 1.92 -7.07 11.03
C GLY A 450 2.65 -6.43 9.86
N GLU A 451 2.04 -5.38 9.33
CA GLU A 451 2.57 -4.60 8.23
C GLU A 451 2.24 -3.13 8.40
N CYS A 452 3.08 -2.28 7.83
CA CYS A 452 2.78 -0.86 7.69
C CYS A 452 3.51 -0.30 6.49
N PHE A 453 3.09 0.88 6.06
CA PHE A 453 3.80 1.63 5.04
C PHE A 453 3.88 3.10 5.44
N SER A 454 4.91 3.79 4.96
CA SER A 454 5.08 5.21 5.18
C SER A 454 5.25 5.93 3.86
N THR A 455 4.62 7.09 3.74
CA THR A 455 4.72 7.95 2.56
C THR A 455 5.21 9.33 2.96
N SER A 456 5.80 10.02 1.99
CA SER A 456 6.26 11.40 2.11
C SER A 456 5.64 12.20 0.96
N THR A 457 5.25 13.44 1.20
CA THR A 457 4.64 14.29 0.16
C THR A 457 5.67 14.67 -0.91
N ASP A 458 6.91 14.94 -0.51
CA ASP A 458 8.03 15.26 -1.40
C ASP A 458 9.35 14.72 -0.84
N ALA A 459 10.43 14.86 -1.60
CA ALA A 459 11.78 14.62 -1.09
C ALA A 459 12.11 15.63 0.04
N GLY A 460 12.74 15.14 1.11
CA GLY A 460 13.07 15.94 2.28
C GLY A 460 11.90 16.27 3.22
N THR A 461 10.66 15.88 2.93
CA THR A 461 9.54 16.04 3.89
C THR A 461 9.46 14.86 4.86
N PRO A 462 8.89 15.05 6.08
CA PRO A 462 8.71 13.96 7.02
C PRO A 462 7.83 12.85 6.45
N TYR A 463 8.18 11.61 6.77
CA TYR A 463 7.30 10.47 6.51
C TYR A 463 6.16 10.44 7.53
N GLU A 464 4.99 10.09 7.03
CA GLU A 464 3.83 9.67 7.81
C GLU A 464 3.58 8.18 7.60
N THR A 465 3.25 7.47 8.69
CA THR A 465 3.08 6.02 8.69
C THR A 465 1.61 5.64 8.79
N TYR A 466 1.19 4.69 7.97
CA TYR A 466 -0.18 4.20 7.86
C TYR A 466 -0.23 2.71 8.22
N ALA A 467 -1.31 2.32 8.88
CA ALA A 467 -1.56 0.94 9.26
C ALA A 467 -1.85 0.08 8.01
N SER A 468 -1.45 -1.19 8.06
CA SER A 468 -1.83 -2.22 7.10
C SER A 468 -2.24 -3.49 7.86
N GLU A 469 -3.37 -4.06 7.47
CA GLU A 469 -3.83 -5.38 7.90
C GLU A 469 -3.51 -6.44 6.83
N GLY A 470 -2.52 -6.17 5.97
CA GLY A 470 -2.19 -7.00 4.80
C GLY A 470 -1.78 -8.43 5.14
N GLY A 471 -1.29 -8.69 6.36
CA GLY A 471 -1.08 -10.05 6.87
C GLY A 471 -2.38 -10.88 6.96
N HIS A 472 -3.54 -10.25 6.89
CA HIS A 472 -4.84 -10.91 6.81
C HIS A 472 -5.32 -11.24 5.39
N GLY A 473 -4.54 -10.86 4.37
CA GLY A 473 -4.77 -11.20 2.96
C GLY A 473 -4.77 -12.70 2.71
N ASP A 474 -5.13 -13.10 1.50
CA ASP A 474 -5.29 -14.51 1.13
C ASP A 474 -3.93 -15.15 0.83
N TRP A 475 -3.60 -16.26 1.50
CA TRP A 475 -2.35 -16.98 1.25
C TRP A 475 -2.41 -17.77 -0.07
N ALA A 476 -1.43 -17.53 -0.94
CA ALA A 476 -1.28 -18.22 -2.22
C ALA A 476 -0.29 -19.40 -2.11
N PRO A 477 -0.74 -20.66 -2.24
CA PRO A 477 0.14 -21.83 -2.19
C PRO A 477 1.00 -21.93 -3.46
N ARG A 478 2.28 -22.25 -3.28
CA ARG A 478 3.31 -22.23 -4.35
C ARG A 478 3.79 -23.61 -4.78
N SER A 479 3.29 -24.67 -4.15
CA SER A 479 3.59 -26.07 -4.45
C SER A 479 2.38 -26.97 -4.20
N ALA A 480 2.37 -28.18 -4.76
CA ALA A 480 1.32 -29.16 -4.50
C ALA A 480 1.20 -29.50 -3.00
N LEU A 481 2.35 -29.56 -2.31
CA LEU A 481 2.38 -29.78 -0.86
C LEU A 481 1.76 -28.61 -0.08
N GLU A 482 1.96 -27.37 -0.53
CA GLU A 482 1.32 -26.19 0.05
C GLU A 482 -0.17 -26.11 -0.25
N VAL A 483 -0.64 -26.61 -1.40
CA VAL A 483 -2.09 -26.75 -1.68
C VAL A 483 -2.73 -27.71 -0.68
N GLU A 484 -2.09 -28.83 -0.37
CA GLU A 484 -2.58 -29.75 0.65
C GLU A 484 -2.55 -29.12 2.06
N LEU A 485 -1.51 -28.33 2.37
CA LEU A 485 -1.44 -27.55 3.61
C LEU A 485 -2.57 -26.51 3.68
N LEU A 486 -2.91 -25.84 2.57
CA LEU A 486 -4.03 -24.89 2.49
C LEU A 486 -5.34 -25.57 2.88
N GLU A 487 -5.63 -26.76 2.33
CA GLU A 487 -6.85 -27.51 2.64
C GLU A 487 -6.86 -28.02 4.10
N PHE A 488 -5.71 -28.46 4.61
CA PHE A 488 -5.57 -28.80 6.04
C PHE A 488 -5.90 -27.60 6.93
N MET A 489 -5.33 -26.42 6.65
CA MET A 489 -5.57 -25.21 7.44
C MET A 489 -7.02 -24.70 7.31
N LYS A 490 -7.64 -24.80 6.13
CA LYS A 490 -9.08 -24.51 5.95
C LYS A 490 -9.92 -25.37 6.89
N SER A 491 -9.69 -26.68 6.88
CA SER A 491 -10.38 -27.62 7.78
C SER A 491 -10.14 -27.30 9.26
N LYS A 492 -8.88 -27.15 9.67
CA LYS A 492 -8.48 -26.89 11.06
C LYS A 492 -9.12 -25.64 11.65
N PHE A 493 -9.25 -24.59 10.85
CA PHE A 493 -9.77 -23.30 11.32
C PHE A 493 -11.21 -23.01 10.89
N GLY A 494 -11.94 -24.00 10.36
CA GLY A 494 -13.31 -23.83 9.87
C GLY A 494 -13.45 -22.82 8.72
N GLY A 495 -12.37 -22.56 7.98
CA GLY A 495 -12.39 -21.68 6.82
C GLY A 495 -12.95 -22.40 5.59
N LYS A 496 -13.81 -21.71 4.82
CA LYS A 496 -14.43 -22.29 3.61
C LYS A 496 -13.60 -22.05 2.34
N HIS A 497 -13.08 -20.83 2.19
CA HIS A 497 -12.52 -20.38 0.91
C HIS A 497 -11.03 -20.06 0.98
N ARG A 498 -10.52 -19.63 2.15
CA ARG A 498 -9.18 -19.05 2.24
C ARG A 498 -8.52 -19.30 3.59
N VAL A 499 -7.22 -19.07 3.63
CA VAL A 499 -6.39 -18.98 4.83
C VAL A 499 -5.67 -17.65 4.77
N SER A 500 -5.64 -16.91 5.89
CA SER A 500 -4.90 -15.65 5.91
C SER A 500 -3.40 -15.89 5.94
N VAL A 501 -2.63 -15.01 5.31
CA VAL A 501 -1.16 -15.09 5.28
C VAL A 501 -0.54 -15.20 6.68
N GLU A 502 -1.06 -14.48 7.68
CA GLU A 502 -0.66 -14.56 9.09
C GLU A 502 -0.75 -15.98 9.68
N ARG A 503 -1.73 -16.79 9.25
CA ARG A 503 -1.88 -18.16 9.76
C ARG A 503 -0.77 -19.08 9.30
N VAL A 504 -0.02 -18.67 8.29
CA VAL A 504 1.17 -19.36 7.78
C VAL A 504 2.44 -18.70 8.33
N ILE A 505 2.50 -17.37 8.26
CA ILE A 505 3.69 -16.59 8.66
C ILE A 505 3.51 -16.04 10.08
N SER A 506 3.56 -16.93 11.06
CA SER A 506 3.58 -16.54 12.48
C SER A 506 4.15 -17.67 13.34
N GLY A 507 4.43 -17.38 14.61
CA GLY A 507 4.80 -18.40 15.60
C GLY A 507 3.79 -19.56 15.68
N PRO A 508 2.48 -19.28 15.81
CA PRO A 508 1.43 -20.30 15.72
C PRO A 508 1.34 -20.98 14.33
N GLY A 509 1.65 -20.26 13.26
CA GLY A 509 1.72 -20.81 11.90
C GLY A 509 2.78 -21.90 11.76
N LEU A 510 3.97 -21.72 12.37
CA LEU A 510 5.01 -22.75 12.42
C LEU A 510 4.51 -24.04 13.08
N ALA A 511 3.83 -23.92 14.22
CA ALA A 511 3.27 -25.08 14.92
C ALA A 511 2.23 -25.82 14.05
N THR A 512 1.36 -25.07 13.38
CA THR A 512 0.33 -25.63 12.50
C THR A 512 0.93 -26.34 11.28
N MET A 513 1.98 -25.78 10.68
CA MET A 513 2.69 -26.41 9.57
C MET A 513 3.42 -27.70 10.01
N TYR A 514 4.07 -27.69 11.17
CA TYR A 514 4.70 -28.89 11.70
C TYR A 514 3.69 -30.00 12.01
N GLU A 515 2.52 -29.64 12.56
CA GLU A 515 1.40 -30.58 12.78
C GLU A 515 0.97 -31.24 11.45
N PHE A 516 0.80 -30.46 10.40
CA PHE A 516 0.49 -30.99 9.07
C PHE A 516 1.59 -31.94 8.56
N PHE A 517 2.86 -31.52 8.60
CA PHE A 517 3.96 -32.32 8.07
C PHE A 517 4.23 -33.59 8.87
N SER A 518 4.08 -33.56 10.20
CA SER A 518 4.21 -34.75 11.05
C SER A 518 3.07 -35.73 10.84
N GLY A 519 1.83 -35.26 10.68
CA GLY A 519 0.70 -36.11 10.31
C GLY A 519 0.83 -36.71 8.91
N LYS A 520 1.34 -35.94 7.95
CA LYS A 520 1.51 -36.38 6.56
C LYS A 520 2.69 -37.33 6.36
N PHE A 521 3.77 -37.17 7.12
CA PHE A 521 4.99 -37.95 7.00
C PHE A 521 5.36 -38.61 8.34
N PRO A 522 4.54 -39.54 8.87
CA PRO A 522 4.75 -40.12 10.19
C PRO A 522 6.09 -40.89 10.30
N SER A 523 6.59 -41.46 9.21
CA SER A 523 7.89 -42.15 9.18
C SER A 523 9.10 -41.23 9.31
N LYS A 524 8.91 -39.90 9.16
CA LYS A 524 9.97 -38.89 9.31
C LYS A 524 9.95 -38.20 10.67
N VAL A 525 9.02 -38.57 11.55
CA VAL A 525 8.91 -38.01 12.89
C VAL A 525 10.09 -38.52 13.74
N VAL A 526 10.80 -37.59 14.38
CA VAL A 526 11.83 -37.88 15.37
C VAL A 526 11.16 -37.86 16.75
N PRO A 527 10.94 -39.00 17.43
CA PRO A 527 10.05 -39.08 18.59
C PRO A 527 10.38 -38.12 19.73
N GLU A 528 11.66 -38.00 20.09
CA GLU A 528 12.13 -37.12 21.16
C GLU A 528 11.95 -35.64 20.83
N VAL A 529 12.12 -35.24 19.57
CA VAL A 529 11.89 -33.87 19.11
C VAL A 529 10.40 -33.57 19.06
N HIS A 530 9.59 -34.52 18.58
CA HIS A 530 8.14 -34.39 18.51
C HIS A 530 7.52 -34.22 19.90
N ALA A 531 7.92 -35.06 20.86
CA ALA A 531 7.47 -34.94 22.24
C ALA A 531 7.85 -33.58 22.87
N ALA A 532 9.06 -33.09 22.59
CA ALA A 532 9.50 -31.78 23.06
C ALA A 532 8.69 -30.62 22.45
N ILE A 533 8.36 -30.70 21.15
CA ILE A 533 7.51 -29.72 20.49
C ILE A 533 6.10 -29.75 21.08
N GLU A 534 5.49 -30.93 21.23
CA GLU A 534 4.13 -31.04 21.79
C GLU A 534 4.04 -30.52 23.23
N ALA A 535 5.08 -30.72 24.04
CA ALA A 535 5.16 -30.19 25.41
C ALA A 535 5.43 -28.67 25.48
N ALA A 536 5.83 -28.02 24.39
CA ALA A 536 6.31 -26.63 24.41
C ALA A 536 5.19 -25.55 24.44
N GLY A 537 3.91 -25.93 24.33
CA GLY A 537 2.79 -24.98 24.32
C GLY A 537 2.96 -23.88 23.26
N GLU A 538 2.87 -22.60 23.66
CA GLU A 538 3.05 -21.46 22.75
C GLU A 538 4.48 -21.33 22.19
N MET A 539 5.46 -22.00 22.80
CA MET A 539 6.85 -21.98 22.37
C MET A 539 7.19 -23.01 21.29
N LYS A 540 6.21 -23.76 20.77
CA LYS A 540 6.37 -24.74 19.67
C LYS A 540 7.26 -24.24 18.53
N GLY A 541 7.00 -23.03 18.03
CA GLY A 541 7.77 -22.41 16.94
C GLY A 541 9.27 -22.28 17.26
N LYS A 542 9.63 -22.00 18.51
CA LYS A 542 11.04 -21.91 18.96
C LYS A 542 11.73 -23.27 18.88
N PHE A 543 11.08 -24.34 19.31
CA PHE A 543 11.63 -25.69 19.23
C PHE A 543 11.74 -26.17 17.79
N ILE A 544 10.74 -25.89 16.95
CA ILE A 544 10.79 -26.17 15.51
C ILE A 544 12.00 -25.48 14.88
N SER A 545 12.18 -24.17 15.09
CA SER A 545 13.34 -23.44 14.56
C SER A 545 14.66 -24.04 15.07
N LYS A 546 14.75 -24.34 16.37
CA LYS A 546 15.96 -24.92 17.00
C LYS A 546 16.37 -26.27 16.37
N HIS A 547 15.41 -27.16 16.12
CA HIS A 547 15.66 -28.50 15.58
C HIS A 547 15.70 -28.56 14.05
N SER A 548 15.40 -27.45 13.36
CA SER A 548 15.55 -27.33 11.90
C SER A 548 17.01 -27.23 11.45
N GLN A 549 17.89 -26.77 12.35
CA GLN A 549 19.31 -26.59 12.08
C GLN A 549 20.09 -27.87 12.40
N LYS A 550 21.20 -28.09 11.70
CA LYS A 550 22.16 -29.15 12.04
C LYS A 550 23.16 -28.60 13.05
N VAL A 551 22.89 -28.82 14.34
CA VAL A 551 23.75 -28.38 15.44
C VAL A 551 24.36 -29.62 16.11
N VAL A 552 25.67 -29.59 16.35
CA VAL A 552 26.40 -30.68 17.02
C VAL A 552 25.80 -30.93 18.40
N GLY A 553 25.52 -32.19 18.73
CA GLY A 553 24.92 -32.57 20.01
C GLY A 553 23.40 -32.38 20.11
N MET A 554 22.73 -32.05 18.99
CA MET A 554 21.28 -31.92 18.93
C MET A 554 20.68 -32.79 17.83
N ALA A 555 19.52 -33.41 18.13
CA ALA A 555 18.75 -34.14 17.13
C ALA A 555 18.25 -33.20 16.03
N HIS A 556 18.62 -33.48 14.78
CA HIS A 556 18.13 -32.78 13.61
C HIS A 556 16.80 -33.40 13.15
N CYS A 557 15.79 -32.57 12.90
CA CYS A 557 14.48 -33.03 12.43
C CYS A 557 14.19 -32.49 11.03
N GLU A 558 14.08 -33.40 10.04
CA GLU A 558 13.77 -33.02 8.66
C GLU A 558 12.43 -32.29 8.53
N LEU A 559 11.43 -32.66 9.34
CA LEU A 559 10.12 -32.00 9.33
C LEU A 559 10.18 -30.59 9.91
N CYS A 560 11.03 -30.35 10.92
CA CYS A 560 11.31 -29.01 11.41
C CYS A 560 11.99 -28.16 10.32
N LYS A 561 12.94 -28.74 9.59
CA LYS A 561 13.56 -28.05 8.44
C LYS A 561 12.55 -27.73 7.34
N LEU A 562 11.73 -28.70 6.93
CA LEU A 562 10.67 -28.48 5.95
C LEU A 562 9.71 -27.37 6.40
N THR A 563 9.33 -27.36 7.67
CA THR A 563 8.49 -26.31 8.27
C THR A 563 9.12 -24.93 8.14
N MET A 564 10.40 -24.78 8.51
CA MET A 564 11.10 -23.50 8.45
C MET A 564 11.37 -23.05 7.01
N ASP A 565 11.65 -23.97 6.09
CA ASP A 565 11.84 -23.65 4.66
C ASP A 565 10.52 -23.18 4.02
N THR A 566 9.40 -23.87 4.29
CA THR A 566 8.06 -23.47 3.82
C THR A 566 7.65 -22.12 4.42
N PHE A 567 7.90 -21.89 5.71
CA PHE A 567 7.69 -20.59 6.35
C PHE A 567 8.50 -19.48 5.67
N ALA A 568 9.79 -19.70 5.43
CA ALA A 568 10.67 -18.71 4.82
C ALA A 568 10.24 -18.40 3.38
N ALA A 569 9.85 -19.41 2.59
CA ALA A 569 9.33 -19.23 1.25
C ALA A 569 8.01 -18.43 1.24
N ALA A 570 7.07 -18.75 2.13
CA ALA A 570 5.82 -18.00 2.27
C ALA A 570 6.10 -16.54 2.69
N TYR A 571 7.04 -16.33 3.61
CA TYR A 571 7.42 -15.00 4.07
C TYR A 571 8.08 -14.17 2.98
N GLY A 572 8.98 -14.76 2.20
CA GLY A 572 9.55 -14.11 1.03
C GLY A 572 8.48 -13.76 0.00
N ALA A 573 7.56 -14.69 -0.28
CA ALA A 573 6.48 -14.46 -1.23
C ALA A 573 5.63 -13.25 -0.83
N GLU A 574 5.21 -13.16 0.43
CA GLU A 574 4.43 -12.04 0.98
C GLU A 574 5.21 -10.73 0.97
N ALA A 575 6.47 -10.74 1.44
CA ALA A 575 7.32 -9.55 1.37
C ALA A 575 7.46 -9.02 -0.07
N GLY A 576 7.46 -9.93 -1.06
CA GLY A 576 7.47 -9.56 -2.47
C GLY A 576 6.12 -9.01 -2.95
N VAL A 577 4.99 -9.47 -2.41
CA VAL A 577 3.66 -8.90 -2.68
C VAL A 577 3.56 -7.49 -2.07
N ALA A 578 4.00 -7.33 -0.82
CA ALA A 578 4.16 -6.03 -0.17
C ALA A 578 5.01 -5.05 -1.01
N ALA A 579 6.14 -5.53 -1.55
CA ALA A 579 7.00 -4.72 -2.43
C ALA A 579 6.28 -4.28 -3.72
N LEU A 580 5.43 -5.13 -4.32
CA LEU A 580 4.61 -4.75 -5.46
C LEU A 580 3.51 -3.74 -5.07
N LYS A 581 2.91 -3.91 -3.89
CA LYS A 581 1.80 -3.06 -3.43
C LYS A 581 2.24 -1.63 -3.13
N TRP A 582 3.40 -1.44 -2.50
CA TRP A 582 3.87 -0.13 -2.05
C TRP A 582 5.04 0.44 -2.84
N ILE A 583 5.73 -0.37 -3.65
CA ILE A 583 6.96 0.00 -4.38
C ILE A 583 7.94 0.75 -3.45
N PRO A 584 8.40 0.12 -2.35
CA PRO A 584 9.05 0.83 -1.26
C PRO A 584 10.53 1.10 -1.57
N LEU A 585 10.82 1.95 -2.55
CA LEU A 585 12.19 2.31 -2.94
C LEU A 585 12.92 3.15 -1.87
N GLY A 586 12.21 3.65 -0.85
CA GLY A 586 12.81 4.22 0.36
C GLY A 586 13.38 3.13 1.30
N GLY A 587 12.87 1.90 1.20
CA GLY A 587 13.31 0.73 1.95
C GLY A 587 12.18 -0.22 2.33
N LEU A 588 12.41 -1.52 2.20
CA LEU A 588 11.57 -2.58 2.76
C LEU A 588 12.26 -3.21 3.97
N TYR A 589 11.59 -3.18 5.11
CA TYR A 589 12.14 -3.65 6.38
C TYR A 589 11.40 -4.91 6.85
N ILE A 590 12.15 -5.99 6.97
CA ILE A 590 11.70 -7.25 7.54
C ILE A 590 11.96 -7.17 9.04
N ALA A 591 10.89 -7.16 9.84
CA ALA A 591 10.96 -6.89 11.27
C ALA A 591 10.27 -8.00 12.09
N GLY A 592 9.97 -7.73 13.36
CA GLY A 592 9.28 -8.66 14.25
C GLY A 592 10.21 -9.68 14.91
N GLY A 593 9.75 -10.24 16.03
CA GLY A 593 10.58 -11.06 16.93
C GLY A 593 11.08 -12.40 16.34
N LEU A 594 10.60 -12.81 15.16
CA LEU A 594 11.12 -13.97 14.43
C LEU A 594 12.30 -13.60 13.52
N THR A 595 12.42 -12.35 13.07
CA THR A 595 13.44 -11.94 12.11
C THR A 595 14.87 -12.08 12.63
N PRO A 596 15.29 -11.43 13.75
CA PRO A 596 16.66 -11.50 14.22
C PRO A 596 17.09 -12.94 14.61
N LYS A 597 16.13 -13.78 15.00
CA LYS A 597 16.37 -15.17 15.43
C LYS A 597 16.53 -16.15 14.26
N ASN A 598 16.12 -15.76 13.05
CA ASN A 598 16.08 -16.63 11.88
C ASN A 598 16.76 -16.02 10.65
N LEU A 599 17.73 -15.11 10.83
CA LEU A 599 18.43 -14.42 9.74
C LEU A 599 19.01 -15.36 8.67
N SER A 600 19.46 -16.55 9.05
CA SER A 600 19.98 -17.54 8.11
C SER A 600 18.94 -18.06 7.10
N LEU A 601 17.65 -17.96 7.41
CA LEU A 601 16.56 -18.29 6.49
C LEU A 601 16.20 -17.14 5.54
N LEU A 602 16.63 -15.92 5.89
CA LEU A 602 16.30 -14.70 5.16
C LEU A 602 17.43 -14.24 4.25
N ARG A 603 18.69 -14.53 4.62
CA ARG A 603 19.87 -14.01 3.93
C ARG A 603 20.43 -15.00 2.91
N GLY A 604 20.88 -14.46 1.79
CA GLY A 604 21.58 -15.18 0.74
C GLY A 604 20.67 -15.46 -0.45
N ASP A 605 21.26 -15.51 -1.64
CA ASP A 605 20.53 -15.67 -2.91
C ASP A 605 19.82 -17.03 -3.00
N ASP A 606 20.34 -18.04 -2.30
CA ASP A 606 19.76 -19.38 -2.23
C ASP A 606 18.77 -19.57 -1.07
N SER A 607 18.54 -18.54 -0.25
CA SER A 607 17.54 -18.62 0.82
C SER A 607 16.14 -18.71 0.23
N ALA A 608 15.30 -19.57 0.84
CA ALA A 608 13.91 -19.74 0.42
C ALA A 608 13.13 -18.41 0.43
N PHE A 609 13.44 -17.53 1.39
CA PHE A 609 12.91 -16.17 1.46
C PHE A 609 13.28 -15.33 0.24
N MET A 610 14.57 -15.14 -0.07
CA MET A 610 14.97 -14.27 -1.17
C MET A 610 14.58 -14.83 -2.54
N GLN A 611 14.57 -16.14 -2.70
CA GLN A 611 14.07 -16.77 -3.94
C GLN A 611 12.59 -16.46 -4.15
N ALA A 612 11.74 -16.61 -3.14
CA ALA A 612 10.30 -16.33 -3.24
C ALA A 612 9.99 -14.83 -3.33
N PHE A 613 10.77 -13.99 -2.65
CA PHE A 613 10.69 -12.52 -2.73
C PHE A 613 10.91 -12.03 -4.15
N ARG A 614 11.98 -12.50 -4.80
CA ARG A 614 12.36 -12.07 -6.16
C ARG A 614 11.54 -12.74 -7.26
N ASP A 615 10.87 -13.85 -6.99
CA ASP A 615 9.98 -14.53 -7.94
C ASP A 615 8.67 -13.76 -8.12
N LYS A 616 8.68 -12.75 -9.00
CA LYS A 616 7.54 -11.92 -9.38
C LYS A 616 7.35 -11.81 -10.90
N GLY A 617 7.90 -12.77 -11.65
CA GLY A 617 7.76 -12.85 -13.10
C GLY A 617 8.34 -11.63 -13.80
N ARG A 618 7.55 -10.97 -14.67
CA ARG A 618 8.01 -9.81 -15.45
C ARG A 618 8.39 -8.59 -14.58
N LEU A 619 7.95 -8.55 -13.32
CA LEU A 619 8.27 -7.48 -12.36
C LEU A 619 9.48 -7.81 -11.48
N SER A 620 10.12 -8.97 -11.65
CA SER A 620 11.34 -9.32 -10.89
C SER A 620 12.45 -8.25 -10.97
N PRO A 621 12.68 -7.55 -12.11
CA PRO A 621 13.65 -6.46 -12.13
C PRO A 621 13.28 -5.27 -11.25
N LEU A 622 12.00 -4.88 -11.20
CA LEU A 622 11.53 -3.84 -10.27
C LEU A 622 11.80 -4.25 -8.82
N ILE A 623 11.50 -5.50 -8.47
CA ILE A 623 11.71 -6.03 -7.12
C ILE A 623 13.18 -6.01 -6.70
N ARG A 624 14.12 -6.23 -7.63
CA ARG A 624 15.57 -6.15 -7.36
C ARG A 624 16.05 -4.73 -7.02
N ARG A 625 15.26 -3.69 -7.34
CA ARG A 625 15.58 -2.29 -7.04
C ARG A 625 15.11 -1.86 -5.65
N VAL A 626 14.32 -2.68 -4.97
CA VAL A 626 13.87 -2.39 -3.60
C VAL A 626 15.02 -2.72 -2.64
N PRO A 627 15.54 -1.76 -1.86
CA PRO A 627 16.49 -2.09 -0.80
C PRO A 627 15.76 -2.85 0.32
N VAL A 628 16.30 -3.99 0.75
CA VAL A 628 15.67 -4.87 1.74
C VAL A 628 16.58 -5.07 2.94
N TYR A 629 16.06 -4.83 4.13
CA TYR A 629 16.79 -4.93 5.39
C TYR A 629 16.07 -5.83 6.38
N ALA A 630 16.80 -6.70 7.08
CA ALA A 630 16.32 -7.36 8.28
C ALA A 630 16.66 -6.51 9.50
N VAL A 631 15.65 -6.11 10.27
CA VAL A 631 15.80 -5.27 11.46
C VAL A 631 16.22 -6.13 12.65
N LEU A 632 17.27 -5.70 13.36
CA LEU A 632 17.79 -6.34 14.55
C LEU A 632 17.30 -5.71 15.86
N ALA A 633 16.94 -4.43 15.81
CA ALA A 633 16.41 -3.71 16.96
C ALA A 633 15.01 -4.23 17.35
N GLU A 634 14.83 -4.55 18.63
CA GLU A 634 13.56 -5.07 19.17
C GLU A 634 12.67 -3.96 19.75
N ASP A 635 13.18 -2.73 19.89
CA ASP A 635 12.51 -1.59 20.53
C ASP A 635 11.95 -0.55 19.53
N ILE A 636 11.84 -0.90 18.25
CA ILE A 636 11.41 0.05 17.21
C ILE A 636 10.00 0.60 17.43
N GLY A 637 9.09 -0.20 18.00
CA GLY A 637 7.73 0.25 18.33
C GLY A 637 7.74 1.36 19.37
N GLN A 638 8.51 1.21 20.46
CA GLN A 638 8.65 2.23 21.48
C GLN A 638 9.32 3.49 20.93
N ARG A 639 10.37 3.34 20.10
CA ARG A 639 11.04 4.48 19.45
C ARG A 639 10.10 5.27 18.54
N GLY A 640 9.26 4.58 17.78
CA GLY A 640 8.28 5.25 16.92
C GLY A 640 7.17 5.94 17.68
N ALA A 641 6.67 5.33 18.76
CA ALA A 641 5.74 6.00 19.66
C ALA A 641 6.38 7.23 20.31
N HIS A 642 7.65 7.15 20.73
CA HIS A 642 8.41 8.30 21.22
C HIS A 642 8.56 9.41 20.16
N LEU A 643 8.88 9.06 18.91
CA LEU A 643 8.92 10.02 17.80
C LEU A 643 7.59 10.75 17.61
N VAL A 644 6.48 10.03 17.65
CA VAL A 644 5.15 10.64 17.55
C VAL A 644 4.87 11.55 18.73
N ALA A 645 5.15 11.11 19.97
CA ALA A 645 4.97 11.94 21.16
C ALA A 645 5.80 13.24 21.10
N PHE A 646 7.03 13.16 20.62
CA PHE A 646 7.89 14.32 20.36
C PHE A 646 7.32 15.27 19.29
N ARG A 647 6.70 14.75 18.23
CA ARG A 647 6.01 15.59 17.24
C ARG A 647 4.79 16.30 17.84
N LEU A 648 4.05 15.66 18.74
CA LEU A 648 2.85 16.24 19.38
C LEU A 648 3.16 17.45 20.28
N ILE A 649 4.27 17.42 21.03
CA ILE A 649 4.66 18.57 21.87
C ILE A 649 5.04 19.81 21.04
N LYS A 650 5.45 19.64 19.77
CA LYS A 650 5.71 20.77 18.85
C LYS A 650 4.44 21.34 18.24
N ALA A 651 3.45 20.50 17.95
CA ALA A 651 2.18 20.94 17.38
C ALA A 651 1.27 21.65 18.41
N SER A 652 1.49 21.43 19.71
CA SER A 652 0.69 21.96 20.81
C SER A 652 1.23 23.25 21.43
N LEU A 653 2.43 23.70 21.05
CA LEU A 653 2.94 25.00 21.46
C LEU A 653 2.22 26.12 20.68
N PRO A 654 1.71 27.17 21.35
CA PRO A 654 1.16 28.31 20.64
C PRO A 654 2.28 28.91 19.80
N THR A 655 2.16 28.83 18.48
CA THR A 655 2.96 29.65 17.58
C THR A 655 2.72 31.09 18.02
N ALA A 656 3.77 31.76 18.52
CA ALA A 656 3.70 33.17 18.86
C ALA A 656 3.18 33.91 17.63
N GLN A 657 1.92 34.36 17.69
CA GLN A 657 1.36 35.16 16.62
C GLN A 657 2.22 36.42 16.49
N PRO A 658 2.63 36.81 15.27
CA PRO A 658 3.20 38.14 15.05
C PRO A 658 2.17 39.15 15.55
N LYS A 659 2.54 39.91 16.59
CA LYS A 659 1.57 40.71 17.36
C LYS A 659 0.95 41.90 16.61
N ASP A 660 1.29 42.19 15.36
CA ASP A 660 0.94 43.50 14.76
C ASP A 660 0.42 43.47 13.30
N LEU A 661 -0.59 42.66 12.93
CA LEU A 661 -1.38 42.92 11.70
C LEU A 661 -2.84 42.41 11.79
N PRO A 662 -3.78 43.22 12.33
CA PRO A 662 -5.20 42.87 12.50
C PRO A 662 -5.93 42.49 11.20
N MET A 663 -5.51 43.05 10.06
CA MET A 663 -6.16 42.84 8.76
C MET A 663 -5.80 41.48 8.13
N VAL A 664 -4.57 41.01 8.34
CA VAL A 664 -4.07 39.70 7.85
C VAL A 664 -4.67 38.56 8.67
N ASN A 665 -4.78 38.74 9.99
CA ASN A 665 -5.45 37.75 10.85
C ASN A 665 -6.94 37.60 10.52
N LYS A 666 -7.62 38.66 10.08
CA LYS A 666 -9.01 38.57 9.62
C LYS A 666 -9.14 37.80 8.31
N PHE A 667 -8.18 37.95 7.40
CA PHE A 667 -8.11 37.20 6.13
C PHE A 667 -7.77 35.71 6.35
N PHE A 668 -6.78 35.39 7.19
CA PHE A 668 -6.40 34.01 7.52
C PHE A 668 -7.46 33.29 8.37
N ASN A 669 -8.15 33.98 9.28
CA ASN A 669 -9.25 33.38 10.03
C ASN A 669 -10.47 33.10 9.14
N MET A 670 -10.70 33.92 8.10
CA MET A 670 -11.74 33.67 7.10
C MET A 670 -11.42 32.45 6.23
N LEU A 671 -10.14 32.24 5.88
CA LEU A 671 -9.66 31.03 5.19
C LEU A 671 -9.70 29.78 6.07
N LYS A 672 -9.43 29.89 7.37
CA LYS A 672 -9.52 28.79 8.34
C LYS A 672 -10.95 28.39 8.70
N GLN A 673 -11.89 29.33 8.75
CA GLN A 673 -13.29 29.05 9.14
C GLN A 673 -14.13 28.43 8.02
N ASN A 674 -13.69 28.52 6.76
CA ASN A 674 -14.39 27.97 5.58
C ASN A 674 -13.52 26.95 4.82
N ALA A 675 -12.59 26.26 5.49
CA ALA A 675 -11.45 25.56 4.89
C ALA A 675 -11.82 24.53 3.81
N VAL A 676 -12.01 25.00 2.58
CA VAL A 676 -11.79 24.24 1.36
C VAL A 676 -10.35 24.55 0.95
N ALA A 677 -9.49 23.53 0.88
CA ALA A 677 -8.12 23.71 0.41
C ALA A 677 -8.15 24.27 -1.03
N ALA A 678 -7.78 25.54 -1.17
CA ALA A 678 -7.73 26.25 -2.45
C ALA A 678 -6.28 26.51 -2.83
N SER A 679 -5.91 26.21 -4.08
CA SER A 679 -4.58 26.60 -4.59
C SER A 679 -4.51 28.12 -4.89
N PRO A 680 -3.33 28.76 -4.82
CA PRO A 680 -3.16 30.16 -5.24
C PRO A 680 -3.53 30.36 -6.72
N PRO A 681 -4.08 31.50 -7.15
CA PRO A 681 -4.46 31.74 -8.55
C PRO A 681 -3.25 31.78 -9.49
N LEU A 682 -3.43 31.36 -10.74
CA LEU A 682 -2.41 31.40 -11.79
C LEU A 682 -2.12 32.85 -12.23
N GLU A 683 -0.85 33.21 -12.45
CA GLU A 683 -0.46 34.60 -12.77
C GLU A 683 -0.75 35.02 -14.22
N SER A 684 -0.63 34.10 -15.18
CA SER A 684 -0.87 34.35 -16.61
C SER A 684 -1.55 33.16 -17.27
N GLU A 685 -2.17 33.37 -18.43
CA GLU A 685 -2.72 32.27 -19.23
C GLU A 685 -1.61 31.30 -19.66
N ALA A 686 -1.93 30.00 -19.70
CA ALA A 686 -0.99 28.97 -20.09
C ALA A 686 -1.66 27.78 -20.78
N LEU A 687 -0.90 27.10 -21.65
CA LEU A 687 -1.31 25.83 -22.26
C LEU A 687 -0.75 24.65 -21.47
N VAL A 688 -1.55 23.61 -21.23
CA VAL A 688 -1.11 22.32 -20.67
C VAL A 688 -1.34 21.18 -21.64
N LEU A 689 -0.32 20.35 -21.83
CA LEU A 689 -0.42 19.10 -22.58
C LEU A 689 -0.70 17.94 -21.61
N VAL A 690 -1.72 17.15 -21.93
CA VAL A 690 -2.13 15.97 -21.18
C VAL A 690 -2.08 14.77 -22.11
N GLY A 691 -1.49 13.66 -21.66
CA GLY A 691 -1.40 12.46 -22.47
C GLY A 691 -1.78 11.19 -21.70
N ASP A 692 -2.46 10.29 -22.39
CA ASP A 692 -2.67 8.89 -22.00
C ASP A 692 -1.98 8.00 -23.05
N VAL A 693 -0.89 7.36 -22.64
CA VAL A 693 0.13 6.79 -23.51
C VAL A 693 0.38 5.33 -23.13
N GLY A 694 -0.27 4.40 -23.85
CA GLY A 694 -0.16 2.98 -23.51
C GLY A 694 -0.77 2.03 -24.53
N GLY A 695 -0.25 0.79 -24.57
CA GLY A 695 -0.78 -0.25 -25.45
C GLY A 695 -0.69 0.09 -26.94
N THR A 696 -1.84 0.10 -27.61
CA THR A 696 -1.94 0.24 -29.07
C THR A 696 -2.10 1.70 -29.53
N ASN A 697 -2.59 2.59 -28.66
CA ASN A 697 -2.89 3.99 -29.01
C ASN A 697 -2.26 4.98 -28.02
N SER A 698 -2.13 6.24 -28.43
CA SER A 698 -1.81 7.36 -27.54
C SER A 698 -2.85 8.44 -27.75
N ARG A 699 -3.43 8.97 -26.68
CA ARG A 699 -4.41 10.06 -26.70
C ARG A 699 -3.78 11.30 -26.09
N LEU A 700 -3.74 12.40 -26.83
CA LEU A 700 -3.21 13.68 -26.39
C LEU A 700 -4.31 14.74 -26.35
N GLN A 701 -4.27 15.60 -25.34
CA GLN A 701 -5.21 16.69 -25.11
C GLN A 701 -4.43 17.96 -24.76
N MET A 702 -4.84 19.09 -25.31
CA MET A 702 -4.32 20.41 -24.95
C MET A 702 -5.41 21.21 -24.26
N TYR A 703 -5.11 21.82 -23.11
CA TYR A 703 -6.02 22.71 -22.41
C TYR A 703 -5.45 24.12 -22.32
N ALA A 704 -6.29 25.13 -22.51
CA ALA A 704 -5.99 26.53 -22.20
C ALA A 704 -6.48 26.86 -20.78
N VAL A 705 -5.54 27.22 -19.90
CA VAL A 705 -5.77 27.57 -18.51
C VAL A 705 -5.70 29.09 -18.36
N PRO A 706 -6.79 29.77 -17.97
CA PRO A 706 -6.81 31.23 -17.90
C PRO A 706 -6.00 31.78 -16.72
N ALA A 707 -5.55 33.03 -16.85
CA ALA A 707 -5.01 33.78 -15.72
C ALA A 707 -6.06 33.88 -14.59
N GLY A 708 -5.61 33.83 -13.34
CA GLY A 708 -6.48 33.79 -12.16
C GLY A 708 -6.99 32.39 -11.79
N ALA A 709 -6.75 31.36 -12.60
CA ALA A 709 -7.26 30.02 -12.34
C ALA A 709 -6.73 29.44 -11.02
N PHE A 710 -7.66 29.00 -10.17
CA PHE A 710 -7.38 28.25 -8.96
C PHE A 710 -8.19 26.96 -8.95
N LEU A 711 -7.83 26.05 -8.05
CA LEU A 711 -8.47 24.75 -7.89
C LEU A 711 -8.89 24.59 -6.43
N MET A 712 -10.17 24.30 -6.21
CA MET A 712 -10.69 23.82 -4.92
C MET A 712 -10.58 22.31 -4.83
N SER A 713 -10.43 21.79 -3.61
CA SER A 713 -10.52 20.35 -3.35
C SER A 713 -11.83 19.76 -3.90
N GLY A 714 -11.74 18.63 -4.61
CA GLY A 714 -12.90 17.96 -5.21
C GLY A 714 -13.26 18.43 -6.63
N GLU A 715 -12.69 19.53 -7.11
CA GLU A 715 -12.98 20.05 -8.46
C GLU A 715 -12.08 19.45 -9.54
N LYS A 716 -12.54 19.53 -10.79
CA LYS A 716 -11.69 19.26 -11.96
C LYS A 716 -10.67 20.36 -12.13
N ALA A 717 -9.47 20.01 -12.62
CA ALA A 717 -8.46 20.99 -12.97
C ALA A 717 -9.04 22.03 -13.97
N PRO A 718 -8.85 23.34 -13.72
CA PRO A 718 -9.42 24.38 -14.55
C PRO A 718 -8.72 24.43 -15.92
N GLY A 719 -9.48 24.71 -16.96
CA GLY A 719 -8.99 24.88 -18.32
C GLY A 719 -10.01 24.42 -19.35
N THR A 720 -9.97 25.02 -20.53
CA THR A 720 -10.82 24.65 -21.66
C THR A 720 -10.04 23.72 -22.59
N LEU A 721 -10.60 22.57 -22.95
CA LEU A 721 -10.01 21.68 -23.95
C LEU A 721 -9.98 22.42 -25.30
N VAL A 722 -8.78 22.65 -25.83
CA VAL A 722 -8.59 23.36 -27.11
C VAL A 722 -8.33 22.40 -28.27
N HIS A 723 -7.71 21.25 -28.01
CA HIS A 723 -7.46 20.23 -29.02
C HIS A 723 -7.37 18.85 -28.39
N GLU A 724 -7.80 17.83 -29.14
CA GLU A 724 -7.70 16.42 -28.75
C GLU A 724 -7.48 15.56 -30.00
N ALA A 725 -6.55 14.62 -29.90
CA ALA A 725 -6.33 13.62 -30.93
C ALA A 725 -5.94 12.26 -30.34
N GLN A 726 -6.27 11.20 -31.07
CA GLN A 726 -5.85 9.84 -30.77
C GLN A 726 -5.05 9.29 -31.94
N TYR A 727 -3.89 8.75 -31.63
CA TYR A 727 -2.95 8.21 -32.61
C TYR A 727 -2.84 6.70 -32.41
N LEU A 728 -2.91 5.95 -33.51
CA LEU A 728 -2.54 4.55 -33.49
C LEU A 728 -1.02 4.51 -33.38
N ASN A 729 -0.50 3.98 -32.27
CA ASN A 729 0.95 3.91 -32.05
C ASN A 729 1.61 3.22 -33.23
N GLY A 730 0.89 2.26 -33.84
CA GLY A 730 0.88 1.83 -35.24
C GLY A 730 1.90 2.49 -36.16
N ASP A 731 1.57 3.75 -36.38
CA ASP A 731 1.90 4.49 -37.59
C ASP A 731 3.11 5.40 -37.37
N PHE A 732 3.70 5.36 -36.17
CA PHE A 732 4.80 6.20 -35.73
C PHE A 732 6.00 5.35 -35.30
N GLU A 733 7.20 5.82 -35.62
CA GLU A 733 8.45 5.14 -35.25
C GLU A 733 8.75 5.30 -33.75
N ASP A 734 8.50 6.49 -33.22
CA ASP A 734 8.65 6.83 -31.80
C ASP A 734 7.53 7.76 -31.31
N PHE A 735 7.51 8.00 -30.00
CA PHE A 735 6.51 8.87 -29.37
C PHE A 735 6.76 10.36 -29.68
N ASP A 736 7.99 10.76 -30.00
CA ASP A 736 8.29 12.16 -30.29
C ASP A 736 7.57 12.58 -31.59
N GLN A 737 7.47 11.69 -32.59
CA GLN A 737 6.71 11.95 -33.82
C GLN A 737 5.21 12.20 -33.54
N ILE A 738 4.63 11.51 -32.55
CA ILE A 738 3.25 11.74 -32.12
C ILE A 738 3.10 13.14 -31.53
N VAL A 739 4.01 13.54 -30.62
CA VAL A 739 3.98 14.87 -30.00
C VAL A 739 4.19 15.96 -31.04
N GLU A 740 5.10 15.77 -31.98
CA GLU A 740 5.36 16.70 -33.09
C GLU A 740 4.11 16.89 -33.97
N THR A 741 3.46 15.79 -34.34
CA THR A 741 2.21 15.80 -35.12
C THR A 741 1.11 16.54 -34.36
N PHE A 742 0.93 16.24 -33.08
CA PHE A 742 -0.09 16.88 -32.24
C PHE A 742 0.12 18.39 -32.06
N LEU A 743 1.36 18.83 -31.82
CA LEU A 743 1.67 20.25 -31.64
C LEU A 743 1.53 21.04 -32.94
N ALA A 744 1.78 20.41 -34.10
CA ALA A 744 1.55 21.02 -35.41
C ALA A 744 0.05 21.29 -35.67
N GLU A 745 -0.84 20.44 -35.17
CA GLU A 745 -2.30 20.59 -35.29
C GLU A 745 -2.86 21.73 -34.40
N CYS A 746 -2.37 21.85 -33.15
CA CYS A 746 -2.96 22.74 -32.14
C CYS A 746 -2.41 24.18 -32.16
N LYS A 747 -1.20 24.42 -32.71
CA LYS A 747 -0.45 25.70 -32.67
C LYS A 747 -0.28 26.28 -31.25
N GLY A 748 0.88 26.06 -30.64
CA GLY A 748 1.25 26.66 -29.34
C GLY A 748 2.18 25.73 -28.56
N VAL A 749 3.05 26.30 -27.73
CA VAL A 749 3.96 25.51 -26.87
C VAL A 749 3.32 25.39 -25.49
N PRO A 750 3.08 24.17 -24.98
CA PRO A 750 2.56 24.00 -23.63
C PRO A 750 3.59 24.45 -22.60
N ALA A 751 3.13 25.15 -21.56
CA ALA A 751 3.96 25.56 -20.44
C ALA A 751 4.32 24.36 -19.55
N ALA A 752 3.42 23.39 -19.41
CA ALA A 752 3.73 22.10 -18.80
C ALA A 752 3.02 20.94 -19.50
N ALA A 753 3.54 19.74 -19.30
CA ALA A 753 2.92 18.51 -19.75
C ALA A 753 2.88 17.45 -18.66
N CYS A 754 1.79 16.69 -18.60
CA CYS A 754 1.75 15.44 -17.85
C CYS A 754 1.33 14.28 -18.76
N LEU A 755 2.13 13.23 -18.78
CA LEU A 755 1.89 12.03 -19.59
C LEU A 755 1.67 10.84 -18.66
N ALA A 756 0.43 10.35 -18.62
CA ALA A 756 0.08 9.07 -18.01
C ALA A 756 0.56 7.94 -18.92
N VAL A 757 1.46 7.08 -18.44
CA VAL A 757 2.08 6.03 -19.23
C VAL A 757 1.85 4.66 -18.61
N ALA A 758 1.67 3.64 -19.45
CA ALA A 758 1.56 2.25 -18.99
C ALA A 758 2.92 1.73 -18.46
N GLY A 759 2.93 1.24 -17.22
CA GLY A 759 4.10 0.61 -16.58
C GLY A 759 4.94 1.55 -15.69
N PRO A 760 6.07 1.06 -15.16
CA PRO A 760 6.90 1.78 -14.19
C PRO A 760 7.58 3.01 -14.82
N VAL A 761 7.38 4.16 -14.17
CA VAL A 761 8.09 5.40 -14.49
C VAL A 761 9.30 5.56 -13.57
N GLU A 762 10.47 5.80 -14.15
CA GLU A 762 11.73 5.95 -13.43
C GLU A 762 12.48 7.18 -13.92
N LYS A 763 12.93 8.02 -12.98
CA LYS A 763 13.69 9.26 -13.31
C LYS A 763 12.99 10.08 -14.43
N ASN A 764 11.66 10.17 -14.37
CA ASN A 764 10.82 10.84 -15.38
C ASN A 764 10.92 10.24 -16.79
N ALA A 765 11.13 8.93 -16.89
CA ALA A 765 11.22 8.17 -18.13
C ALA A 765 10.49 6.81 -18.03
N VAL A 766 10.03 6.29 -19.17
CA VAL A 766 9.48 4.94 -19.30
C VAL A 766 10.12 4.25 -20.51
N ASN A 767 10.40 2.96 -20.37
CA ASN A 767 11.04 2.17 -21.42
C ASN A 767 10.18 0.95 -21.80
N PHE A 768 9.49 1.05 -22.92
CA PHE A 768 8.66 -0.01 -23.50
C PHE A 768 9.44 -1.03 -24.35
N THR A 769 10.72 -0.76 -24.68
CA THR A 769 11.61 -1.72 -25.38
C THR A 769 11.84 -2.98 -24.57
N ASN A 770 11.65 -2.88 -23.25
CA ASN A 770 11.90 -3.95 -22.35
C ASN A 770 10.62 -4.65 -21.94
N ARG A 771 10.16 -5.61 -22.75
CA ARG A 771 9.00 -6.45 -22.39
C ARG A 771 9.20 -7.23 -21.07
N ASN A 772 10.44 -7.30 -20.58
CA ASN A 772 10.84 -7.89 -19.29
C ASN A 772 11.30 -6.84 -18.25
N TRP A 773 11.20 -5.54 -18.53
CA TRP A 773 11.60 -4.45 -17.62
C TRP A 773 13.04 -4.51 -17.04
N VAL A 774 14.02 -5.08 -17.76
CA VAL A 774 15.46 -5.00 -17.42
C VAL A 774 16.02 -3.58 -17.65
N ILE A 775 15.79 -2.67 -16.72
CA ILE A 775 16.19 -1.26 -16.87
C ILE A 775 17.70 -1.13 -16.55
N ASN A 776 18.49 -0.70 -17.55
CA ASN A 776 19.91 -0.38 -17.33
C ASN A 776 20.01 0.91 -16.50
N GLY A 777 20.78 0.85 -15.40
CA GLY A 777 20.81 1.83 -14.31
C GLY A 777 21.33 3.23 -14.63
#